data_AF-A0A963RNZ3-F1
#
_entry.id   AF-A0A963RNZ3-F1
#
_cell.length_a   1.000
_cell.length_b   1.000
_cell.length_c   1.000
_cell.angle_alpha   90.00
_cell.angle_beta   90.00
_cell.angle_gamma   90.00
#
_symmetry.space_group_name_H-M   'P 1'
#
loop_
_entity.id
_entity.type
_entity.pdbx_description
1 polymer ?
#
loop_
_entity_poly.entity_id
_entity_poly.type
_entity_poly.pdbx_seq_one_letter_code
_entity_poly.pdbx_strand_id
1 'polypeptide(L)'
;MKRLAAVAAILLASTAVSPAMAEEGFYQYPAAHGDVLVFASEGDLWRAARQGGSAIRLTNHPEEETDPAISPDGLWVSFTASYDSPRDVYVMPLAGGAPRRLTFQGGNIRNVGWTPDGQVVFASSMIGAGQAELLYTVSPNGGEASAIPLWRANTATFGADGRTLFFGRRGLDMRASDNAVLYRGGGMTQLWRWTMGSQAEATQLLPDFGAPIRLPMASGGRIWFVSDKSGADAVWSVAEDGSDVRQESEELPFPVLQASADGGDVFLQNGADLLVFNVASRAMHTLPLDIVTDREQARLRSIANPLRLMEEARLSPSGESVTVTARGHAAVAAPGQRRRVELAIPLDARAREVVEGPDGERMFMLLDEGDRGDLFAMAADGSGAPLAITHGYDAYIWSFAIAPDGNTAVLWDKESRLQKVDLATGRVTLLASNDTGDDQPFRDLTFSPDGRFIAYAETSRGNGANTSAIWVQNVATGERVQATSTRYNDYAPAFAHDGAWLYFISDRNFAPEPGSPWGDRNMGVSFPDRGELYALQLDPAAEFRFTEQNELTGAADAAESSSGSGSSGSHADDDDDEDEDAAPANVVLAGLADRLYKLPTPAGVGGMLRAAEDYLYTMRGDNLVSIKIDRRDPKEEVFMADARGFDLSADREHALVISGTAEAPVLSLVPVAAKMPEHPEPNRVRLGDWRLTVDPVAEWHQMFVDAWRLHRDFAYDPALRGVDWNAVRARHEPLLDRIGHRAELNTILGQMASQLGILHSQVRPGDLPEDSENGAMAFLGADYTPVAGGLRVDAIWRAESDLVASRPPLRRPGVDVRVGDVIQRVDGRPVASLADLRLALTGKAGQQVRLDLLRGRAAASALVEPMNFNGARTASYMDFVEGNRAQALALSGGNVGYIHLRAMGASDVATFARDYFAQVDMPGLIIDVRNNSGGNIDSIIIAQLLRQPWAFWAAPDGTGVPTTNMQGAYRGHVAVLIDERTYSDGETFAAGIKSLGIAPLIGTRTAGAGIWLSDRNRLADAGQVRVAESAQYSIDGAWILEGRGVGPDYEVENLPHARFTGEDAQLQAAVALLEQQIAADPVLPLVPQPLPRLGTPGADVHRLED
;
A
#
# COMPACT_ATOMS: atom_id res chain seq x y z
N MET A 1 54.94 77.95 -12.85
CA MET A 1 55.57 76.76 -13.48
C MET A 1 55.04 75.51 -12.79
N LYS A 2 54.46 74.59 -13.57
CA LYS A 2 54.56 73.11 -13.50
C LYS A 2 54.89 72.42 -12.15
N ARG A 3 54.07 71.36 -11.88
CA ARG A 3 54.36 70.07 -11.19
C ARG A 3 54.33 70.10 -9.64
N LEU A 4 53.86 69.08 -8.90
CA LEU A 4 53.48 67.69 -9.19
C LEU A 4 52.56 67.16 -8.05
N ALA A 5 51.76 66.15 -8.35
CA ALA A 5 50.81 65.46 -7.45
C ALA A 5 51.49 64.52 -6.44
N ALA A 6 50.92 64.38 -5.22
CA ALA A 6 50.99 63.17 -4.39
C ALA A 6 50.03 63.22 -3.17
N VAL A 7 49.39 62.07 -2.91
CA VAL A 7 48.85 61.55 -1.63
C VAL A 7 47.54 62.14 -1.05
N ALA A 8 46.43 61.50 -1.40
CA ALA A 8 45.35 61.16 -0.47
C ALA A 8 44.83 59.77 -0.85
N ALA A 9 45.52 58.74 -0.38
CA ALA A 9 45.12 57.34 -0.51
C ALA A 9 45.28 56.68 0.85
N ILE A 10 44.23 55.99 1.29
CA ILE A 10 44.13 54.86 2.24
C ILE A 10 42.79 54.99 3.00
N LEU A 11 42.02 53.89 2.98
CA LEU A 11 40.74 53.61 3.65
C LEU A 11 39.45 54.04 2.93
N LEU A 12 39.11 53.33 1.85
CA LEU A 12 37.76 52.75 1.77
C LEU A 12 37.89 51.27 1.42
N ALA A 13 37.30 50.46 2.28
CA ALA A 13 37.29 49.01 2.24
C ALA A 13 36.66 48.51 0.93
N SER A 14 37.46 47.82 0.11
CA SER A 14 36.96 46.86 -0.84
C SER A 14 36.58 45.60 -0.07
N THR A 15 35.36 45.56 0.46
CA THR A 15 34.68 44.29 0.72
C THR A 15 34.52 43.62 -0.64
N ALA A 16 35.39 42.65 -0.93
CA ALA A 16 35.12 41.65 -1.94
C ALA A 16 33.91 40.86 -1.43
N VAL A 17 32.72 41.28 -1.82
CA VAL A 17 31.52 40.45 -1.74
C VAL A 17 31.78 39.33 -2.73
N SER A 18 32.16 38.14 -2.24
CA SER A 18 32.11 36.94 -3.07
C SER A 18 30.69 36.86 -3.64
N PRO A 19 30.49 36.78 -4.97
CA PRO A 19 29.16 36.53 -5.50
C PRO A 19 28.66 35.21 -4.89
N ALA A 20 27.43 35.21 -4.39
CA ALA A 20 26.75 33.96 -4.02
C ALA A 20 26.87 33.01 -5.22
N MET A 21 27.36 31.79 -4.99
CA MET A 21 27.48 30.81 -6.07
C MET A 21 26.07 30.44 -6.53
N ALA A 22 25.76 30.72 -7.79
CA ALA A 22 24.60 30.19 -8.47
C ALA A 22 24.69 28.65 -8.48
N GLU A 23 23.60 27.98 -8.10
CA GLU A 23 23.49 26.52 -8.15
C GLU A 23 22.41 26.08 -9.14
N GLU A 24 22.59 24.92 -9.73
CA GLU A 24 21.55 24.27 -10.53
C GLU A 24 20.61 23.44 -9.62
N GLY A 25 19.30 23.62 -9.76
CA GLY A 25 18.26 22.93 -8.97
C GLY A 25 17.57 21.81 -9.76
N PHE A 26 16.74 21.00 -9.10
CA PHE A 26 15.85 20.07 -9.79
C PHE A 26 14.57 20.81 -10.17
N TYR A 27 14.37 21.08 -11.46
CA TYR A 27 13.33 22.01 -11.91
C TYR A 27 12.07 21.29 -12.38
N GLN A 28 10.93 21.71 -11.83
CA GLN A 28 9.65 21.06 -12.06
C GLN A 28 8.52 22.04 -12.38
N TYR A 29 7.42 21.51 -12.94
CA TYR A 29 6.17 22.24 -13.18
C TYR A 29 6.35 23.63 -13.84
N PRO A 30 6.94 23.73 -15.04
CA PRO A 30 7.15 25.03 -15.70
C PRO A 30 5.82 25.70 -16.08
N ALA A 31 5.67 26.98 -15.76
CA ALA A 31 4.55 27.83 -16.13
C ALA A 31 5.05 29.19 -16.62
N ALA A 32 4.98 29.43 -17.93
CA ALA A 32 5.41 30.68 -18.55
C ALA A 32 4.23 31.55 -18.98
N HIS A 33 4.37 32.86 -18.84
CA HIS A 33 3.46 33.83 -19.45
C HIS A 33 4.16 35.17 -19.67
N GLY A 34 4.17 35.65 -20.91
CA GLY A 34 4.92 36.85 -21.28
C GLY A 34 6.42 36.66 -20.99
N ASP A 35 7.03 37.62 -20.29
CA ASP A 35 8.46 37.62 -19.95
C ASP A 35 8.81 36.86 -18.66
N VAL A 36 7.83 36.21 -18.02
CA VAL A 36 8.01 35.54 -16.72
C VAL A 36 7.86 34.02 -16.85
N LEU A 37 8.72 33.30 -16.14
CA LEU A 37 8.61 31.87 -15.89
C LEU A 37 8.45 31.64 -14.38
N VAL A 38 7.51 30.79 -13.99
CA VAL A 38 7.42 30.18 -12.67
C VAL A 38 7.68 28.68 -12.79
N PHE A 39 8.39 28.11 -11.83
CA PHE A 39 8.66 26.67 -11.74
C PHE A 39 8.81 26.27 -10.26
N ALA A 40 8.78 24.98 -9.95
CA ALA A 40 9.08 24.47 -8.62
C ALA A 40 10.50 23.90 -8.55
N SER A 41 11.16 24.08 -7.41
CA SER A 41 12.43 23.44 -7.07
C SER A 41 12.61 23.49 -5.55
N GLU A 42 13.17 22.42 -4.98
CA GLU A 42 13.31 22.25 -3.52
C GLU A 42 11.98 22.24 -2.78
N GLY A 43 10.89 21.82 -3.45
CA GLY A 43 9.52 21.88 -2.91
C GLY A 43 8.86 23.26 -3.04
N ASP A 44 9.63 24.31 -3.33
CA ASP A 44 9.17 25.71 -3.37
C ASP A 44 8.92 26.22 -4.79
N LEU A 45 8.09 27.25 -4.96
CA LEU A 45 7.92 28.00 -6.20
C LEU A 45 9.00 29.07 -6.39
N TRP A 46 9.54 29.15 -7.59
CA TRP A 46 10.55 30.10 -8.03
C TRP A 46 10.11 30.88 -9.26
N ARG A 47 10.62 32.11 -9.40
CA ARG A 47 10.37 32.99 -10.54
C ARG A 47 11.66 33.39 -11.23
N ALA A 48 11.70 33.25 -12.54
CA ALA A 48 12.80 33.71 -13.40
C ALA A 48 12.27 34.51 -14.61
N ALA A 49 13.20 35.05 -15.40
CA ALA A 49 12.86 35.54 -16.73
C ALA A 49 12.54 34.37 -17.65
N ARG A 50 11.67 34.58 -18.64
CA ARG A 50 11.26 33.56 -19.62
C ARG A 50 12.44 32.83 -20.29
N GLN A 51 13.51 33.56 -20.57
CA GLN A 51 14.72 33.06 -21.25
C GLN A 51 15.75 32.44 -20.29
N GLY A 52 15.39 32.27 -19.01
CA GLY A 52 16.27 31.75 -17.98
C GLY A 52 17.05 32.84 -17.22
N GLY A 53 18.09 32.42 -16.52
CA GLY A 53 18.93 33.21 -15.61
C GLY A 53 18.60 32.97 -14.14
N SER A 54 19.01 33.91 -13.28
CA SER A 54 18.83 33.79 -11.84
C SER A 54 17.35 33.88 -11.43
N ALA A 55 16.91 32.91 -10.64
CA ALA A 55 15.56 32.83 -10.11
C ALA A 55 15.46 33.41 -8.70
N ILE A 56 14.24 33.85 -8.34
CA ILE A 56 13.88 34.37 -7.02
C ILE A 56 12.81 33.46 -6.43
N ARG A 57 13.01 33.01 -5.19
CA ARG A 57 12.04 32.16 -4.48
C ARG A 57 10.79 32.96 -4.13
N LEU A 58 9.61 32.38 -4.36
CA LEU A 58 8.30 32.98 -4.09
C LEU A 58 7.63 32.43 -2.82
N THR A 59 7.82 31.14 -2.53
CA THR A 59 7.27 30.45 -1.36
C THR A 59 8.39 29.89 -0.48
N ASN A 60 8.04 29.44 0.72
CA ASN A 60 8.94 28.75 1.64
C ASN A 60 8.05 28.02 2.65
N HIS A 61 7.81 26.74 2.41
CA HIS A 61 7.02 25.89 3.29
C HIS A 61 7.65 24.49 3.39
N PRO A 62 7.49 23.76 4.52
CA PRO A 62 8.04 22.41 4.63
C PRO A 62 7.50 21.43 3.57
N GLU A 63 6.20 21.52 3.26
CA GLU A 63 5.52 20.69 2.25
C GLU A 63 5.61 21.28 0.84
N GLU A 64 5.36 20.46 -0.18
CA GLU A 64 5.50 20.84 -1.60
C GLU A 64 4.43 21.82 -2.10
N GLU A 65 4.85 22.77 -2.94
CA GLU A 65 3.97 23.48 -3.86
C GLU A 65 4.11 22.98 -5.30
N THR A 66 2.98 22.62 -5.90
CA THR A 66 2.95 21.98 -7.23
C THR A 66 1.97 22.65 -8.17
N ASP A 67 2.07 22.33 -9.46
CA ASP A 67 1.15 22.76 -10.52
C ASP A 67 0.91 24.29 -10.58
N PRO A 68 1.94 25.17 -10.57
CA PRO A 68 1.74 26.60 -10.76
C PRO A 68 1.10 26.92 -12.12
N ALA A 69 0.28 27.96 -12.16
CA ALA A 69 -0.25 28.53 -13.39
C ALA A 69 -0.37 30.06 -13.27
N ILE A 70 0.08 30.79 -14.28
CA ILE A 70 0.03 32.26 -14.33
C ILE A 70 -1.30 32.71 -14.95
N SER A 71 -1.93 33.73 -14.36
CA SER A 71 -3.19 34.29 -14.87
C SER A 71 -3.02 34.96 -16.25
N PRO A 72 -4.08 35.03 -17.08
CA PRO A 72 -3.98 35.62 -18.42
C PRO A 72 -3.61 37.12 -18.45
N ASP A 73 -3.78 37.82 -17.33
CA ASP A 73 -3.36 39.21 -17.15
C ASP A 73 -1.92 39.36 -16.62
N GLY A 74 -1.25 38.25 -16.30
CA GLY A 74 0.11 38.22 -15.75
C GLY A 74 0.25 38.78 -14.34
N LEU A 75 -0.85 38.94 -13.60
CA LEU A 75 -0.83 39.53 -12.26
C LEU A 75 -0.75 38.51 -11.12
N TRP A 76 -1.22 37.29 -11.35
CA TRP A 76 -1.41 36.26 -10.33
C TRP A 76 -0.75 34.94 -10.72
N VAL A 77 -0.38 34.17 -9.70
CA VAL A 77 -0.04 32.74 -9.83
C VAL A 77 -0.94 31.93 -8.91
N SER A 78 -1.60 30.92 -9.46
CA SER A 78 -2.31 29.88 -8.70
C SER A 78 -1.47 28.62 -8.63
N PHE A 79 -1.58 27.84 -7.56
CA PHE A 79 -0.80 26.63 -7.34
C PHE A 79 -1.49 25.71 -6.33
N THR A 80 -1.10 24.44 -6.31
CA THR A 80 -1.51 23.47 -5.29
C THR A 80 -0.54 23.50 -4.12
N ALA A 81 -1.02 23.54 -2.88
CA ALA A 81 -0.20 23.47 -1.68
C ALA A 81 -1.00 22.89 -0.51
N SER A 82 -0.31 22.65 0.61
CA SER A 82 -0.88 21.99 1.80
C SER A 82 -0.92 22.86 3.07
N TYR A 83 -0.95 24.19 2.94
CA TYR A 83 -0.78 25.10 4.08
C TYR A 83 -1.87 25.05 5.15
N ASP A 84 -3.08 24.59 4.83
CA ASP A 84 -4.21 24.57 5.77
C ASP A 84 -4.95 23.22 5.75
N SER A 85 -4.54 22.31 4.88
CA SER A 85 -5.22 21.04 4.57
C SER A 85 -4.35 20.21 3.63
N PRO A 86 -4.54 18.88 3.55
CA PRO A 86 -3.63 18.01 2.79
C PRO A 86 -3.36 18.39 1.33
N ARG A 87 -4.33 19.04 0.64
CA ARG A 87 -4.15 19.68 -0.69
C ARG A 87 -5.26 20.68 -0.95
N ASP A 88 -4.90 21.90 -1.31
CA ASP A 88 -5.82 22.94 -1.80
C ASP A 88 -5.16 23.81 -2.87
N VAL A 89 -5.98 24.57 -3.61
CA VAL A 89 -5.49 25.60 -4.52
C VAL A 89 -5.38 26.93 -3.79
N TYR A 90 -4.22 27.56 -3.95
CA TYR A 90 -3.88 28.88 -3.46
C TYR A 90 -3.63 29.84 -4.62
N VAL A 91 -3.70 31.14 -4.33
CA VAL A 91 -3.34 32.20 -5.27
C VAL A 91 -2.53 33.29 -4.57
N MET A 92 -1.55 33.86 -5.27
CA MET A 92 -0.76 35.01 -4.80
C MET A 92 -0.37 35.93 -5.97
N PRO A 93 0.05 37.18 -5.70
CA PRO A 93 0.60 38.05 -6.75
C PRO A 93 1.82 37.40 -7.41
N LEU A 94 1.98 37.55 -8.74
CA LEU A 94 3.12 36.99 -9.48
C LEU A 94 4.48 37.55 -9.01
N ALA A 95 4.47 38.74 -8.41
CA ALA A 95 5.66 39.34 -7.82
C ALA A 95 6.06 38.74 -6.44
N GLY A 96 5.25 37.82 -5.90
CA GLY A 96 5.37 37.28 -4.55
C GLY A 96 4.43 37.98 -3.55
N GLY A 97 4.25 37.38 -2.37
CA GLY A 97 3.39 37.89 -1.30
C GLY A 97 2.70 36.75 -0.54
N ALA A 98 1.79 37.12 0.37
CA ALA A 98 1.05 36.12 1.14
C ALA A 98 0.07 35.32 0.25
N PRO A 99 0.14 33.98 0.27
CA PRO A 99 -0.79 33.14 -0.46
C PRO A 99 -2.18 33.16 0.18
N ARG A 100 -3.21 32.99 -0.65
CA ARG A 100 -4.60 32.95 -0.22
C ARG A 100 -5.28 31.69 -0.74
N ARG A 101 -5.85 30.90 0.18
CA ARG A 101 -6.61 29.69 -0.13
C ARG A 101 -7.87 30.00 -0.96
N LEU A 102 -8.13 29.19 -1.98
CA LEU A 102 -9.31 29.29 -2.85
C LEU A 102 -10.31 28.14 -2.65
N THR A 103 -9.84 26.96 -2.27
CA THR A 103 -10.65 25.74 -2.25
C THR A 103 -10.94 25.23 -0.85
N PHE A 104 -12.13 24.64 -0.69
CA PHE A 104 -12.71 24.20 0.59
C PHE A 104 -13.61 22.97 0.42
N GLN A 105 -13.53 22.30 -0.73
CA GLN A 105 -14.33 21.14 -1.09
C GLN A 105 -13.91 19.90 -0.29
N GLY A 106 -12.61 19.82 0.05
CA GLY A 106 -11.95 18.61 0.54
C GLY A 106 -11.69 17.60 -0.59
N GLY A 107 -10.88 16.58 -0.30
CA GLY A 107 -10.48 15.57 -1.30
C GLY A 107 -9.11 15.83 -1.89
N ASN A 108 -8.78 15.05 -2.93
CA ASN A 108 -7.61 15.33 -3.75
C ASN A 108 -7.96 16.49 -4.70
N ILE A 109 -7.37 17.65 -4.44
CA ILE A 109 -7.55 18.89 -5.20
C ILE A 109 -6.25 19.20 -5.92
N ARG A 110 -6.33 19.62 -7.18
CA ARG A 110 -5.17 19.98 -7.99
C ARG A 110 -5.46 21.20 -8.85
N ASN A 111 -4.55 22.18 -8.86
CA ASN A 111 -4.61 23.30 -9.77
C ASN A 111 -4.46 22.82 -11.23
N VAL A 112 -5.25 23.39 -12.15
CA VAL A 112 -5.23 23.02 -13.57
C VAL A 112 -4.81 24.19 -14.44
N GLY A 113 -5.23 25.41 -14.11
CA GLY A 113 -4.89 26.59 -14.90
C GLY A 113 -5.89 27.72 -14.71
N TRP A 114 -6.10 28.49 -15.78
CA TRP A 114 -6.98 29.65 -15.78
C TRP A 114 -7.94 29.63 -16.96
N THR A 115 -9.13 30.18 -16.76
CA THR A 115 -10.03 30.54 -17.85
C THR A 115 -9.56 31.83 -18.52
N PRO A 116 -9.92 32.09 -19.79
CA PRO A 116 -9.53 33.32 -20.49
C PRO A 116 -10.06 34.61 -19.84
N ASP A 117 -11.16 34.52 -19.07
CA ASP A 117 -11.73 35.61 -18.28
C ASP A 117 -11.12 35.76 -16.87
N GLY A 118 -10.09 34.97 -16.54
CA GLY A 118 -9.29 35.13 -15.33
C GLY A 118 -9.83 34.42 -14.09
N GLN A 119 -10.61 33.34 -14.25
CA GLN A 119 -10.98 32.45 -13.14
C GLN A 119 -9.97 31.30 -13.04
N VAL A 120 -9.69 30.84 -11.82
CA VAL A 120 -8.84 29.68 -11.57
C VAL A 120 -9.62 28.40 -11.87
N VAL A 121 -9.00 27.48 -12.62
CA VAL A 121 -9.52 26.14 -12.90
C VAL A 121 -8.79 25.13 -12.02
N PHE A 122 -9.54 24.27 -11.33
CA PHE A 122 -8.98 23.19 -10.53
C PHE A 122 -9.76 21.88 -10.70
N ALA A 123 -9.11 20.75 -10.46
CA ALA A 123 -9.73 19.43 -10.44
C ALA A 123 -10.01 19.00 -9.00
N SER A 124 -11.13 18.31 -8.77
CA SER A 124 -11.44 17.65 -7.49
C SER A 124 -11.97 16.24 -7.73
N SER A 125 -11.54 15.30 -6.89
CA SER A 125 -11.97 13.89 -6.91
C SER A 125 -12.87 13.52 -5.71
N MET A 126 -13.54 14.48 -5.06
CA MET A 126 -14.33 14.18 -3.85
C MET A 126 -15.59 13.34 -4.15
N ILE A 127 -16.19 13.51 -5.33
CA ILE A 127 -17.47 12.90 -5.68
C ILE A 127 -17.38 11.38 -5.77
N GLY A 128 -18.27 10.71 -5.06
CA GLY A 128 -18.35 9.25 -4.98
C GLY A 128 -17.10 8.62 -4.37
N ALA A 129 -16.31 9.35 -3.59
CA ALA A 129 -14.97 8.93 -3.14
C ALA A 129 -13.95 8.72 -4.28
N GLY A 130 -13.98 9.58 -5.29
CA GLY A 130 -13.09 9.49 -6.44
C GLY A 130 -13.70 8.78 -7.63
N GLN A 131 -14.96 8.34 -7.58
CA GLN A 131 -15.64 7.76 -8.73
C GLN A 131 -15.73 8.75 -9.91
N ALA A 132 -15.81 10.05 -9.58
CA ALA A 132 -15.65 11.15 -10.52
C ALA A 132 -14.35 11.94 -10.28
N GLU A 133 -13.84 12.55 -11.34
CA GLU A 133 -13.08 13.81 -11.26
C GLU A 133 -13.86 14.86 -12.02
N LEU A 134 -13.96 16.05 -11.44
CA LEU A 134 -14.57 17.19 -12.11
C LEU A 134 -13.62 18.39 -12.08
N LEU A 135 -13.71 19.19 -13.14
CA LEU A 135 -13.12 20.52 -13.17
C LEU A 135 -14.08 21.53 -12.55
N TYR A 136 -13.53 22.51 -11.86
CA TYR A 136 -14.24 23.62 -11.24
C TYR A 136 -13.60 24.94 -11.63
N THR A 137 -14.37 26.00 -11.60
CA THR A 137 -13.92 27.39 -11.75
C THR A 137 -14.14 28.14 -10.44
N VAL A 138 -13.19 29.00 -10.04
CA VAL A 138 -13.32 29.87 -8.87
C VAL A 138 -12.63 31.21 -9.11
N SER A 139 -13.20 32.29 -8.58
CA SER A 139 -12.61 33.62 -8.70
C SER A 139 -11.26 33.70 -7.98
N PRO A 140 -10.26 34.41 -8.54
CA PRO A 140 -8.99 34.69 -7.88
C PRO A 140 -9.11 35.68 -6.72
N ASN A 141 -10.33 36.15 -6.40
CA ASN A 141 -10.66 36.88 -5.17
C ASN A 141 -11.34 35.98 -4.12
N GLY A 142 -11.53 34.69 -4.41
CA GLY A 142 -12.26 33.74 -3.57
C GLY A 142 -13.77 33.76 -3.86
N GLY A 143 -14.51 33.01 -3.05
CA GLY A 143 -15.94 32.77 -3.25
C GLY A 143 -16.21 31.33 -3.64
N GLU A 144 -17.33 31.11 -4.33
CA GLU A 144 -17.91 29.79 -4.51
C GLU A 144 -17.48 29.19 -5.84
N ALA A 145 -17.06 27.92 -5.79
CA ALA A 145 -16.59 27.22 -6.98
C ALA A 145 -17.77 26.69 -7.79
N SER A 146 -17.69 26.78 -9.11
CA SER A 146 -18.69 26.27 -10.05
C SER A 146 -18.12 25.10 -10.84
N ALA A 147 -18.79 23.94 -10.79
CA ALA A 147 -18.39 22.76 -11.55
C ALA A 147 -18.55 23.02 -13.07
N ILE A 148 -17.57 22.58 -13.84
CA ILE A 148 -17.68 22.43 -15.29
C ILE A 148 -18.41 21.09 -15.54
N PRO A 149 -19.48 21.06 -16.33
CA PRO A 149 -20.38 19.90 -16.43
C PRO A 149 -19.81 18.76 -17.29
N LEU A 150 -18.65 18.23 -16.91
CA LEU A 150 -17.92 17.20 -17.66
C LEU A 150 -17.40 16.12 -16.70
N TRP A 151 -17.98 14.92 -16.80
CA TRP A 151 -17.58 13.75 -16.04
C TRP A 151 -16.18 13.26 -16.43
N ARG A 152 -15.28 13.15 -15.44
CA ARG A 152 -13.89 12.66 -15.55
C ARG A 152 -12.97 13.54 -16.40
N ALA A 153 -13.27 14.83 -16.53
CA ALA A 153 -12.29 15.79 -17.05
C ALA A 153 -11.26 16.12 -15.96
N ASN A 154 -9.96 16.06 -16.28
CA ASN A 154 -8.89 16.18 -15.28
C ASN A 154 -7.76 17.16 -15.62
N THR A 155 -7.64 17.56 -16.88
CA THR A 155 -6.76 18.64 -17.36
C THR A 155 -7.55 19.49 -18.34
N ALA A 156 -7.20 20.76 -18.53
CA ALA A 156 -7.89 21.60 -19.49
C ALA A 156 -7.05 22.75 -20.02
N THR A 157 -7.35 23.17 -21.25
CA THR A 157 -6.82 24.35 -21.91
C THR A 157 -7.89 24.96 -22.83
N PHE A 158 -7.79 26.25 -23.15
CA PHE A 158 -8.79 26.97 -23.93
C PHE A 158 -8.28 27.31 -25.32
N GLY A 159 -9.08 27.00 -26.35
CA GLY A 159 -8.77 27.34 -27.74
C GLY A 159 -8.74 28.83 -28.02
N ALA A 160 -8.39 29.18 -29.26
CA ALA A 160 -8.24 30.57 -29.71
C ALA A 160 -9.53 31.40 -29.62
N ASP A 161 -10.70 30.77 -29.56
CA ASP A 161 -12.00 31.42 -29.40
C ASP A 161 -12.32 31.82 -27.94
N GLY A 162 -11.49 31.39 -26.98
CA GLY A 162 -11.67 31.62 -25.55
C GLY A 162 -12.90 30.94 -24.92
N ARG A 163 -13.56 30.03 -25.64
CA ARG A 163 -14.81 29.36 -25.19
C ARG A 163 -14.77 27.85 -25.36
N THR A 164 -14.01 27.36 -26.31
CA THR A 164 -13.83 25.93 -26.54
C THR A 164 -12.78 25.40 -25.59
N LEU A 165 -13.21 24.48 -24.72
CA LEU A 165 -12.39 23.76 -23.77
C LEU A 165 -11.85 22.49 -24.43
N PHE A 166 -10.54 22.32 -24.41
CA PHE A 166 -9.86 21.07 -24.75
C PHE A 166 -9.37 20.44 -23.45
N PHE A 167 -9.74 19.20 -23.19
CA PHE A 167 -9.48 18.57 -21.90
C PHE A 167 -8.99 17.15 -22.05
N GLY A 168 -8.11 16.76 -21.12
CA GLY A 168 -7.76 15.37 -20.92
C GLY A 168 -8.87 14.67 -20.15
N ARG A 169 -9.14 13.43 -20.55
CA ARG A 169 -10.03 12.49 -19.86
C ARG A 169 -9.28 11.17 -19.70
N ARG A 170 -9.45 10.51 -18.55
CA ARG A 170 -8.65 9.32 -18.14
C ARG A 170 -7.18 9.66 -17.90
N GLY A 171 -6.32 8.66 -17.73
CA GLY A 171 -4.91 8.82 -17.36
C GLY A 171 -4.56 7.91 -16.19
N LEU A 172 -3.55 7.07 -16.39
CA LEU A 172 -3.09 6.09 -15.41
C LEU A 172 -2.34 6.77 -14.25
N ASP A 173 -1.55 7.80 -14.59
CA ASP A 173 -0.75 8.62 -13.69
C ASP A 173 -1.58 9.28 -12.58
N MET A 174 -2.78 9.74 -12.91
CA MET A 174 -3.68 10.41 -11.96
C MET A 174 -4.40 9.46 -10.98
N ARG A 175 -4.34 8.15 -11.22
CA ARG A 175 -5.21 7.18 -10.54
C ARG A 175 -4.48 6.09 -9.79
N ALA A 176 -3.59 5.39 -10.49
CA ALA A 176 -2.79 4.31 -9.92
C ALA A 176 -1.37 4.78 -9.59
N SER A 177 -0.96 5.94 -10.14
CA SER A 177 0.43 6.42 -10.06
C SER A 177 1.43 5.36 -10.52
N ASP A 178 1.00 4.53 -11.47
CA ASP A 178 1.91 3.59 -12.14
C ASP A 178 2.85 4.37 -13.04
N ASN A 179 4.13 4.09 -12.88
CA ASN A 179 5.16 4.62 -13.75
C ASN A 179 5.29 3.65 -14.93
N ALA A 180 4.46 3.83 -15.97
CA ALA A 180 4.49 2.99 -17.16
C ALA A 180 4.53 3.84 -18.44
N VAL A 181 5.69 3.82 -19.12
CA VAL A 181 5.80 4.32 -20.50
C VAL A 181 5.19 3.30 -21.48
N LEU A 182 4.84 3.74 -22.69
CA LEU A 182 4.31 2.90 -23.75
C LEU A 182 3.01 2.16 -23.38
N TYR A 183 2.26 2.72 -22.43
CA TYR A 183 1.01 2.15 -21.96
C TYR A 183 -0.09 2.17 -23.05
N ARG A 184 -0.80 1.05 -23.24
CA ARG A 184 -1.85 0.88 -24.27
C ARG A 184 -3.17 0.34 -23.74
N GLY A 185 -3.39 0.43 -22.42
CA GLY A 185 -4.60 -0.06 -21.77
C GLY A 185 -5.78 0.89 -21.83
N GLY A 186 -6.91 0.51 -21.23
CA GLY A 186 -8.15 1.29 -21.28
C GLY A 186 -8.05 2.68 -20.62
N GLY A 187 -7.16 2.82 -19.64
CA GLY A 187 -6.90 4.05 -18.88
C GLY A 187 -6.08 5.11 -19.61
N MET A 188 -5.74 4.91 -20.90
CA MET A 188 -4.99 5.89 -21.69
C MET A 188 -5.67 7.26 -21.66
N THR A 189 -4.90 8.32 -21.42
CA THR A 189 -5.40 9.69 -21.51
C THR A 189 -5.86 10.01 -22.92
N GLN A 190 -7.06 10.56 -23.03
CA GLN A 190 -7.72 10.94 -24.28
C GLN A 190 -7.93 12.45 -24.34
N LEU A 191 -7.85 13.02 -25.55
CA LEU A 191 -8.18 14.41 -25.81
C LEU A 191 -9.65 14.56 -26.20
N TRP A 192 -10.36 15.47 -25.53
CA TRP A 192 -11.75 15.80 -25.80
C TRP A 192 -11.93 17.30 -25.98
N ARG A 193 -12.98 17.70 -26.68
CA ARG A 193 -13.39 19.10 -26.82
C ARG A 193 -14.84 19.32 -26.42
N TRP A 194 -15.13 20.47 -25.81
CA TRP A 194 -16.47 20.91 -25.46
C TRP A 194 -16.56 22.44 -25.41
N THR A 195 -17.70 23.02 -25.74
CA THR A 195 -17.88 24.48 -25.70
C THR A 195 -18.53 24.91 -24.39
N MET A 196 -17.89 25.84 -23.66
CA MET A 196 -18.39 26.35 -22.38
C MET A 196 -19.84 26.84 -22.46
N GLY A 197 -20.69 26.32 -21.57
CA GLY A 197 -22.11 26.66 -21.48
C GLY A 197 -23.00 25.99 -22.54
N SER A 198 -22.44 25.13 -23.40
CA SER A 198 -23.22 24.33 -24.35
C SER A 198 -24.12 23.32 -23.61
N GLN A 199 -25.14 22.82 -24.30
CA GLN A 199 -25.91 21.64 -23.89
C GLN A 199 -25.61 20.42 -24.78
N ALA A 200 -24.79 20.61 -25.81
CA ALA A 200 -24.32 19.54 -26.66
C ALA A 200 -23.25 18.72 -25.93
N GLU A 201 -23.12 17.45 -26.31
CA GLU A 201 -22.13 16.55 -25.75
C GLU A 201 -20.70 16.91 -26.20
N ALA A 202 -19.71 16.58 -25.37
CA ALA A 202 -18.30 16.65 -25.69
C ALA A 202 -17.92 15.66 -26.79
N THR A 203 -16.93 16.01 -27.60
CA THR A 203 -16.45 15.17 -28.70
C THR A 203 -15.02 14.73 -28.44
N GLN A 204 -14.74 13.43 -28.54
CA GLN A 204 -13.38 12.93 -28.51
C GLN A 204 -12.63 13.33 -29.79
N LEU A 205 -11.42 13.84 -29.64
CA LEU A 205 -10.51 14.09 -30.75
C LEU A 205 -9.52 12.94 -30.87
N LEU A 206 -9.17 12.60 -32.11
CA LEU A 206 -8.19 11.58 -32.43
C LEU A 206 -8.48 10.20 -31.76
N PRO A 207 -9.70 9.64 -31.86
CA PRO A 207 -10.02 8.35 -31.22
C PRO A 207 -9.10 7.21 -31.67
N ASP A 208 -8.58 7.26 -32.91
CA ASP A 208 -7.68 6.25 -33.49
C ASP A 208 -6.19 6.58 -33.31
N PHE A 209 -5.83 7.49 -32.39
CA PHE A 209 -4.42 7.87 -32.19
C PHE A 209 -3.56 6.72 -31.67
N GLY A 210 -4.12 5.78 -30.90
CA GLY A 210 -3.45 4.55 -30.49
C GLY A 210 -2.34 4.69 -29.45
N ALA A 211 -2.20 5.86 -28.83
CA ALA A 211 -1.26 6.18 -27.76
C ALA A 211 -1.87 7.24 -26.82
N PRO A 212 -1.41 7.38 -25.57
CA PRO A 212 -1.92 8.40 -24.67
C PRO A 212 -1.63 9.81 -25.20
N ILE A 213 -2.60 10.71 -25.07
CA ILE A 213 -2.48 12.15 -25.36
C ILE A 213 -2.50 12.90 -24.03
N ARG A 214 -1.33 13.30 -23.54
CA ARG A 214 -1.17 13.91 -22.21
C ARG A 214 -0.87 15.40 -22.31
N LEU A 215 -1.17 16.14 -21.24
CA LEU A 215 -0.80 17.55 -21.06
C LEU A 215 -1.23 18.45 -22.24
N PRO A 216 -2.54 18.55 -22.57
CA PRO A 216 -3.00 19.38 -23.68
C PRO A 216 -2.77 20.87 -23.38
N MET A 217 -2.17 21.60 -24.32
CA MET A 217 -1.82 23.02 -24.22
C MET A 217 -2.24 23.73 -25.52
N ALA A 218 -3.25 24.60 -25.46
CA ALA A 218 -3.69 25.37 -26.62
C ALA A 218 -2.78 26.58 -26.85
N SER A 219 -2.24 26.73 -28.06
CA SER A 219 -1.43 27.90 -28.44
C SER A 219 -1.34 28.03 -29.96
N GLY A 220 -1.49 29.25 -30.47
CA GLY A 220 -1.36 29.54 -31.90
C GLY A 220 -2.40 28.87 -32.80
N GLY A 221 -3.61 28.60 -32.29
CA GLY A 221 -4.69 27.92 -33.02
C GLY A 221 -4.49 26.40 -33.18
N ARG A 222 -3.62 25.81 -32.36
CA ARG A 222 -3.36 24.37 -32.29
C ARG A 222 -3.36 23.90 -30.83
N ILE A 223 -3.57 22.61 -30.65
CA ILE A 223 -3.43 21.93 -29.37
C ILE A 223 -2.12 21.14 -29.39
N TRP A 224 -1.19 21.56 -28.54
CA TRP A 224 0.07 20.89 -28.28
C TRP A 224 -0.14 19.84 -27.19
N PHE A 225 0.56 18.72 -27.26
CA PHE A 225 0.46 17.65 -26.26
C PHE A 225 1.70 16.78 -26.27
N VAL A 226 1.84 15.97 -25.22
CA VAL A 226 2.91 14.97 -25.11
C VAL A 226 2.36 13.60 -25.45
N SER A 227 3.10 12.82 -26.22
CA SER A 227 2.79 11.41 -26.47
C SER A 227 4.04 10.59 -26.78
N ASP A 228 3.99 9.32 -26.37
CA ASP A 228 5.00 8.30 -26.62
C ASP A 228 4.76 7.50 -27.92
N LYS A 229 3.87 8.00 -28.80
CA LYS A 229 3.46 7.29 -30.03
C LYS A 229 4.63 6.89 -30.94
N SER A 230 5.73 7.66 -30.93
CA SER A 230 6.93 7.37 -31.73
C SER A 230 7.83 6.30 -31.12
N GLY A 231 7.68 5.98 -29.83
CA GLY A 231 8.58 5.10 -29.07
C GLY A 231 8.98 5.66 -27.71
N ALA A 232 9.13 6.98 -27.61
CA ALA A 232 9.32 7.72 -26.36
C ALA A 232 8.60 9.08 -26.43
N ASP A 233 8.53 9.77 -25.29
CA ASP A 233 7.82 11.05 -25.21
C ASP A 233 8.40 12.08 -26.18
N ALA A 234 7.52 12.66 -26.98
CA ALA A 234 7.81 13.78 -27.87
C ALA A 234 6.69 14.82 -27.79
N VAL A 235 6.97 16.02 -28.31
CA VAL A 235 5.96 17.07 -28.50
C VAL A 235 5.20 16.81 -29.80
N TRP A 236 3.88 16.75 -29.68
CA TRP A 236 2.94 16.61 -30.79
C TRP A 236 2.00 17.81 -30.84
N SER A 237 1.39 18.02 -32.01
CA SER A 237 0.34 19.02 -32.16
C SER A 237 -0.79 18.55 -33.07
N VAL A 238 -1.98 19.11 -32.89
CA VAL A 238 -3.15 18.91 -33.75
C VAL A 238 -3.90 20.23 -33.91
N ALA A 239 -4.58 20.44 -35.04
CA ALA A 239 -5.49 21.56 -35.17
C ALA A 239 -6.68 21.43 -34.20
N GLU A 240 -7.32 22.56 -33.83
CA GLU A 240 -8.46 22.60 -32.90
C GLU A 240 -9.68 21.77 -33.37
N ASP A 241 -9.76 21.45 -34.66
CA ASP A 241 -10.79 20.59 -35.22
C ASP A 241 -10.43 19.09 -35.22
N GLY A 242 -9.22 18.74 -34.79
CA GLY A 242 -8.69 17.37 -34.79
C GLY A 242 -7.93 16.98 -36.07
N SER A 243 -7.80 17.88 -37.05
CA SER A 243 -7.05 17.62 -38.28
C SER A 243 -5.54 17.88 -38.15
N ASP A 244 -4.77 17.41 -39.13
CA ASP A 244 -3.34 17.77 -39.28
C ASP A 244 -2.49 17.47 -38.04
N VAL A 245 -2.63 16.26 -37.49
CA VAL A 245 -1.80 15.79 -36.37
C VAL A 245 -0.33 15.63 -36.80
N ARG A 246 0.60 16.12 -35.99
CA ARG A 246 2.05 16.15 -36.29
C ARG A 246 2.88 15.80 -35.06
N GLN A 247 3.95 15.07 -35.27
CA GLN A 247 5.08 15.04 -34.35
C GLN A 247 5.94 16.28 -34.64
N GLU A 248 6.19 17.10 -33.62
CA GLU A 248 6.85 18.41 -33.78
C GLU A 248 8.28 18.40 -33.24
N SER A 249 8.62 17.49 -32.32
CA SER A 249 9.99 17.27 -31.81
C SER A 249 10.49 15.85 -32.04
N GLU A 250 11.81 15.67 -31.91
CA GLU A 250 12.40 14.36 -31.69
C GLU A 250 11.99 13.79 -30.31
N GLU A 251 12.32 12.53 -30.09
CA GLU A 251 12.09 11.82 -28.83
C GLU A 251 13.01 12.34 -27.73
N LEU A 252 12.47 12.44 -26.53
CA LEU A 252 13.16 12.96 -25.37
C LEU A 252 13.81 11.83 -24.54
N PRO A 253 14.95 12.10 -23.87
CA PRO A 253 15.72 11.08 -23.15
C PRO A 253 15.08 10.58 -21.86
N PHE A 254 14.17 11.39 -21.28
CA PHE A 254 13.35 11.06 -20.11
C PHE A 254 11.85 11.24 -20.43
N PRO A 255 10.94 10.64 -19.65
CA PRO A 255 9.53 10.99 -19.71
C PRO A 255 9.29 12.47 -19.42
N VAL A 256 8.32 13.08 -20.11
CA VAL A 256 7.84 14.43 -19.81
C VAL A 256 6.71 14.33 -18.79
N LEU A 257 6.95 14.92 -17.62
CA LEU A 257 6.05 14.87 -16.48
C LEU A 257 5.12 16.08 -16.41
N GLN A 258 5.59 17.25 -16.83
CA GLN A 258 4.84 18.50 -16.85
C GLN A 258 5.23 19.34 -18.05
N ALA A 259 4.27 20.12 -18.53
CA ALA A 259 4.45 20.99 -19.68
C ALA A 259 3.51 22.20 -19.61
N SER A 260 3.95 23.32 -20.18
CA SER A 260 3.10 24.47 -20.47
C SER A 260 3.47 25.09 -21.81
N ALA A 261 2.55 25.83 -22.43
CA ALA A 261 2.80 26.55 -23.68
C ALA A 261 2.36 28.00 -23.57
N ASP A 262 3.17 28.91 -24.08
CA ASP A 262 2.89 30.34 -24.13
C ASP A 262 3.68 30.99 -25.27
N GLY A 263 3.15 32.02 -25.93
CA GLY A 263 3.93 32.87 -26.85
C GLY A 263 4.60 32.19 -28.04
N GLY A 264 4.22 30.95 -28.40
CA GLY A 264 4.88 30.17 -29.46
C GLY A 264 6.05 29.31 -28.98
N ASP A 265 6.18 29.07 -27.67
CA ASP A 265 7.10 28.10 -27.08
C ASP A 265 6.34 27.08 -26.23
N VAL A 266 6.89 25.87 -26.12
CA VAL A 266 6.44 24.81 -25.19
C VAL A 266 7.57 24.55 -24.18
N PHE A 267 7.28 24.73 -22.90
CA PHE A 267 8.19 24.49 -21.77
C PHE A 267 7.88 23.11 -21.18
N LEU A 268 8.91 22.30 -20.94
CA LEU A 268 8.78 20.89 -20.58
C LEU A 268 9.72 20.57 -19.40
N GLN A 269 9.25 19.84 -18.39
CA GLN A 269 10.16 19.16 -17.48
C GLN A 269 10.70 17.88 -18.17
N ASN A 270 12.03 17.71 -18.24
CA ASN A 270 12.67 16.49 -18.71
C ASN A 270 13.90 16.17 -17.86
N GLY A 271 13.85 15.08 -17.09
CA GLY A 271 14.84 14.83 -16.04
C GLY A 271 14.77 15.90 -14.94
N ALA A 272 15.91 16.51 -14.62
CA ALA A 272 16.05 17.62 -13.66
C ALA A 272 15.98 19.01 -14.32
N ASP A 273 15.86 19.06 -15.66
CA ASP A 273 15.95 20.31 -16.43
C ASP A 273 14.59 20.75 -16.99
N LEU A 274 14.52 22.04 -17.34
CA LEU A 274 13.47 22.58 -18.19
C LEU A 274 13.97 22.72 -19.63
N LEU A 275 13.25 22.11 -20.57
CA LEU A 275 13.49 22.25 -22.00
C LEU A 275 12.46 23.19 -22.62
N VAL A 276 12.86 23.91 -23.67
CA VAL A 276 12.01 24.80 -24.44
C VAL A 276 12.01 24.38 -25.91
N PHE A 277 10.85 23.98 -26.40
CA PHE A 277 10.59 23.78 -27.82
C PHE A 277 10.04 25.06 -28.43
N ASN A 278 10.82 25.70 -29.29
CA ASN A 278 10.39 26.89 -30.01
C ASN A 278 9.61 26.50 -31.27
N VAL A 279 8.33 26.87 -31.35
CA VAL A 279 7.41 26.44 -32.42
C VAL A 279 7.83 26.97 -33.79
N ALA A 280 8.38 28.19 -33.85
CA ALA A 280 8.74 28.85 -35.10
C ALA A 280 9.98 28.21 -35.76
N SER A 281 11.02 27.96 -34.96
CA SER A 281 12.27 27.35 -35.43
C SER A 281 12.25 25.82 -35.41
N ARG A 282 11.32 25.21 -34.68
CA ARG A 282 11.24 23.77 -34.40
C ARG A 282 12.50 23.22 -33.74
N ALA A 283 13.10 24.02 -32.87
CA ALA A 283 14.31 23.65 -32.14
C ALA A 283 14.00 23.46 -30.64
N MET A 284 14.60 22.43 -30.05
CA MET A 284 14.62 22.17 -28.61
C MET A 284 15.92 22.72 -28.00
N HIS A 285 15.85 23.37 -26.85
CA HIS A 285 17.04 23.75 -26.08
C HIS A 285 16.78 23.70 -24.58
N THR A 286 17.83 23.47 -23.79
CA THR A 286 17.76 23.55 -22.32
C THR A 286 17.69 25.01 -21.89
N LEU A 287 16.81 25.32 -20.93
CA LEU A 287 16.70 26.64 -20.35
C LEU A 287 17.76 26.82 -19.25
N PRO A 288 18.70 27.78 -19.37
CA PRO A 288 19.70 28.00 -18.34
C PRO A 288 19.05 28.66 -17.13
N LEU A 289 18.97 27.96 -16.01
CA LEU A 289 18.42 28.48 -14.76
C LEU A 289 19.43 28.33 -13.64
N ASP A 290 19.43 29.30 -12.74
CA ASP A 290 20.26 29.29 -11.54
C ASP A 290 19.40 29.69 -10.35
N ILE A 291 19.52 28.96 -9.24
CA ILE A 291 18.88 29.31 -7.97
C ILE A 291 19.94 29.76 -6.95
N VAL A 292 19.56 30.68 -6.07
CA VAL A 292 20.36 31.05 -4.90
C VAL A 292 19.61 30.50 -3.69
N THR A 293 20.15 29.42 -3.14
CA THR A 293 19.50 28.63 -2.09
C THR A 293 20.50 28.31 -0.99
N ASP A 294 19.97 28.00 0.18
CA ASP A 294 20.72 27.50 1.32
C ASP A 294 20.49 25.99 1.57
N ARG A 295 19.73 25.34 0.65
CA ARG A 295 19.40 23.90 0.57
C ARG A 295 18.91 23.32 1.89
N GLU A 296 17.97 24.01 2.55
CA GLU A 296 17.51 23.68 3.91
C GLU A 296 17.24 22.18 4.13
N GLN A 297 16.48 21.53 3.23
CA GLN A 297 16.07 20.13 3.37
C GLN A 297 17.17 19.11 3.03
N ALA A 298 18.27 19.54 2.40
CA ALA A 298 19.45 18.70 2.13
C ALA A 298 20.49 18.76 3.26
N ARG A 299 20.28 19.60 4.28
CA ARG A 299 21.21 19.72 5.42
C ARG A 299 21.12 18.51 6.34
N LEU A 300 22.22 18.27 7.06
CA LEU A 300 22.22 17.35 8.20
C LEU A 300 21.06 17.67 9.14
N ARG A 301 20.21 16.67 9.39
CA ARG A 301 19.04 16.81 10.26
C ARG A 301 18.99 15.70 11.29
N SER A 302 18.35 16.00 12.42
CA SER A 302 18.17 15.03 13.50
C SER A 302 16.76 14.46 13.51
N ILE A 303 16.63 13.14 13.50
CA ILE A 303 15.35 12.45 13.68
C ILE A 303 15.11 12.23 15.16
N ALA A 304 14.04 12.86 15.66
CA ALA A 304 13.71 12.86 17.08
C ALA A 304 13.23 11.50 17.59
N ASN A 305 12.48 10.74 16.79
CA ASN A 305 11.96 9.43 17.18
C ASN A 305 12.27 8.41 16.09
N PRO A 306 13.46 7.80 16.08
CA PRO A 306 13.83 6.82 15.06
C PRO A 306 13.01 5.54 15.14
N LEU A 307 12.46 5.19 16.31
CA LEU A 307 11.70 3.96 16.50
C LEU A 307 10.38 3.92 15.71
N ARG A 308 9.87 5.06 15.24
CA ARG A 308 8.73 5.07 14.29
C ARG A 308 9.07 4.42 12.95
N LEU A 309 10.37 4.34 12.63
CA LEU A 309 10.96 3.74 11.43
C LEU A 309 11.79 2.49 11.79
N MET A 310 11.47 1.83 12.91
CA MET A 310 12.13 0.59 13.30
C MET A 310 11.83 -0.49 12.26
N GLU A 311 12.87 -1.15 11.77
CA GLU A 311 12.80 -2.24 10.80
C GLU A 311 12.85 -3.58 11.51
N GLU A 312 13.85 -3.77 12.38
CA GLU A 312 14.07 -5.03 13.09
C GLU A 312 14.56 -4.81 14.52
N ALA A 313 14.32 -5.80 15.39
CA ALA A 313 14.99 -5.92 16.68
C ALA A 313 15.39 -7.39 16.94
N ARG A 314 16.60 -7.62 17.45
CA ARG A 314 17.13 -8.96 17.78
C ARG A 314 17.68 -8.96 19.20
N LEU A 315 17.33 -10.00 19.96
CA LEU A 315 17.86 -10.21 21.30
C LEU A 315 19.33 -10.66 21.23
N SER A 316 20.17 -10.13 22.11
CA SER A 316 21.53 -10.64 22.29
C SER A 316 21.52 -12.09 22.77
N PRO A 317 22.49 -12.94 22.39
CA PRO A 317 22.62 -14.31 22.91
C PRO A 317 22.61 -14.39 24.46
N SER A 318 23.20 -13.40 25.14
CA SER A 318 23.22 -13.32 26.62
C SER A 318 21.91 -12.89 27.27
N GLY A 319 20.91 -12.45 26.49
CA GLY A 319 19.65 -11.92 27.02
C GLY A 319 19.73 -10.53 27.67
N GLU A 320 20.89 -9.89 27.67
CA GLU A 320 21.09 -8.62 28.39
C GLU A 320 20.90 -7.36 27.54
N SER A 321 20.88 -7.48 26.22
CA SER A 321 20.78 -6.35 25.29
C SER A 321 19.98 -6.69 24.02
N VAL A 322 19.69 -5.67 23.22
CA VAL A 322 18.93 -5.78 21.98
C VAL A 322 19.63 -4.95 20.91
N THR A 323 19.83 -5.54 19.74
CA THR A 323 20.16 -4.77 18.53
C THR A 323 18.87 -4.30 17.88
N VAL A 324 18.86 -3.04 17.44
CA VAL A 324 17.70 -2.43 16.77
C VAL A 324 18.17 -1.77 15.49
N THR A 325 17.52 -2.07 14.38
CA THR A 325 17.67 -1.34 13.12
C THR A 325 16.52 -0.36 12.94
N ALA A 326 16.84 0.88 12.59
CA ALA A 326 15.86 1.90 12.26
C ALA A 326 16.43 2.85 11.22
N ARG A 327 15.69 3.03 10.13
CA ARG A 327 16.08 3.89 9.01
C ARG A 327 17.49 3.59 8.48
N GLY A 328 17.85 2.31 8.34
CA GLY A 328 19.19 1.90 7.89
C GLY A 328 20.34 2.10 8.89
N HIS A 329 20.08 2.68 10.06
CA HIS A 329 21.04 2.75 11.16
C HIS A 329 20.81 1.61 12.16
N ALA A 330 21.81 1.32 12.98
CA ALA A 330 21.74 0.28 13.99
C ALA A 330 22.30 0.72 15.34
N ALA A 331 21.69 0.24 16.42
CA ALA A 331 22.19 0.45 17.77
C ALA A 331 21.98 -0.79 18.65
N VAL A 332 22.85 -0.94 19.65
CA VAL A 332 22.72 -1.92 20.73
C VAL A 332 22.27 -1.18 21.98
N ALA A 333 21.17 -1.62 22.57
CA ALA A 333 20.58 -1.00 23.76
C ALA A 333 20.19 -2.06 24.79
N ALA A 334 20.16 -1.64 26.05
CA ALA A 334 19.81 -2.50 27.19
C ALA A 334 18.94 -1.73 28.20
N PRO A 335 18.30 -2.43 29.15
CA PRO A 335 17.70 -1.80 30.33
C PRO A 335 18.73 -1.16 31.26
N GLY A 336 18.27 -0.37 32.23
CA GLY A 336 19.12 0.20 33.28
C GLY A 336 20.05 1.34 32.83
N GLN A 337 21.21 1.53 33.48
CA GLN A 337 22.14 2.65 33.18
C GLN A 337 23.29 2.28 32.23
N ARG A 338 23.12 1.21 31.43
CA ARG A 338 24.11 0.82 30.42
C ARG A 338 24.14 1.84 29.28
N ARG A 339 25.32 2.06 28.69
CA ARG A 339 25.46 2.92 27.51
C ARG A 339 24.78 2.27 26.30
N ARG A 340 24.12 3.06 25.45
CA ARG A 340 23.76 2.62 24.09
C ARG A 340 25.00 2.66 23.22
N VAL A 341 25.19 1.64 22.37
CA VAL A 341 26.25 1.60 21.36
C VAL A 341 25.61 1.87 20.01
N GLU A 342 25.96 2.96 19.36
CA GLU A 342 25.51 3.26 17.99
C GLU A 342 26.56 2.73 17.02
N LEU A 343 26.13 1.88 16.07
CA LEU A 343 27.04 1.25 15.12
C LEU A 343 27.34 2.21 13.97
N ALA A 344 28.62 2.29 13.58
CA ALA A 344 29.10 3.21 12.55
C ALA A 344 28.80 2.67 11.14
N ILE A 345 27.51 2.65 10.78
CA ILE A 345 27.06 2.25 9.44
C ILE A 345 27.46 3.34 8.42
N PRO A 346 28.07 2.98 7.28
CA PRO A 346 28.39 3.92 6.21
C PRO A 346 27.17 4.69 5.70
N LEU A 347 27.35 5.94 5.29
CA LEU A 347 26.24 6.80 4.84
C LEU A 347 25.61 6.35 3.51
N ASP A 348 26.35 5.62 2.70
CA ASP A 348 25.95 5.03 1.43
C ASP A 348 25.45 3.58 1.56
N ALA A 349 25.26 3.10 2.79
CA ALA A 349 24.76 1.77 3.09
C ALA A 349 23.52 1.84 4.00
N ARG A 350 22.70 0.79 3.95
CA ARG A 350 21.57 0.59 4.87
C ARG A 350 21.72 -0.72 5.61
N ALA A 351 21.67 -0.68 6.94
CA ALA A 351 21.58 -1.88 7.75
C ALA A 351 20.13 -2.38 7.78
N ARG A 352 19.86 -3.53 7.16
CA ARG A 352 18.53 -4.17 7.21
C ARG A 352 18.32 -4.95 8.51
N GLU A 353 19.35 -5.66 8.94
CA GLU A 353 19.33 -6.56 10.09
C GLU A 353 20.71 -6.58 10.75
N VAL A 354 20.74 -6.63 12.09
CA VAL A 354 21.97 -6.76 12.89
C VAL A 354 21.77 -7.80 13.99
N VAL A 355 22.73 -8.71 14.14
CA VAL A 355 22.72 -9.80 15.13
C VAL A 355 24.05 -9.79 15.89
N GLU A 356 24.00 -9.82 17.22
CA GLU A 356 25.19 -9.99 18.06
C GLU A 356 25.67 -11.46 18.04
N GLY A 357 26.97 -11.67 17.94
CA GLY A 357 27.59 -12.99 18.01
C GLY A 357 27.49 -13.62 19.41
N PRO A 358 27.52 -14.95 19.53
CA PRO A 358 27.49 -15.65 20.83
C PRO A 358 28.62 -15.24 21.79
N ASP A 359 29.74 -14.73 21.25
CA ASP A 359 30.88 -14.23 22.02
C ASP A 359 30.62 -12.86 22.67
N GLY A 360 29.60 -12.11 22.23
CA GLY A 360 29.36 -10.73 22.66
C GLY A 360 30.45 -9.74 22.21
N GLU A 361 31.35 -10.16 21.33
CA GLU A 361 32.49 -9.35 20.85
C GLU A 361 32.25 -8.81 19.45
N ARG A 362 31.41 -9.48 18.64
CA ARG A 362 31.18 -9.14 17.23
C ARG A 362 29.69 -8.91 16.94
N MET A 363 29.44 -7.98 16.02
CA MET A 363 28.13 -7.72 15.42
C MET A 363 28.17 -8.16 13.97
N PHE A 364 27.19 -8.94 13.54
CA PHE A 364 26.98 -9.36 12.16
C PHE A 364 25.79 -8.61 11.57
N MET A 365 25.86 -8.22 10.32
CA MET A 365 24.83 -7.37 9.72
C MET A 365 24.67 -7.58 8.22
N LEU A 366 23.43 -7.48 7.74
CA LEU A 366 23.13 -7.34 6.32
C LEU A 366 23.18 -5.87 5.96
N LEU A 367 24.20 -5.49 5.20
CA LEU A 367 24.30 -4.14 4.65
C LEU A 367 23.96 -4.15 3.18
N ASP A 368 23.03 -3.28 2.86
CA ASP A 368 22.64 -2.91 1.53
C ASP A 368 23.64 -1.86 0.99
N GLU A 369 24.87 -2.31 0.75
CA GLU A 369 25.98 -1.53 0.21
C GLU A 369 26.25 -1.96 -1.25
N GLY A 370 26.46 -0.97 -2.12
CA GLY A 370 26.70 -1.20 -3.55
C GLY A 370 25.53 -1.90 -4.26
N ASP A 371 25.86 -2.72 -5.26
CA ASP A 371 24.88 -3.24 -6.22
C ASP A 371 24.09 -4.48 -5.74
N ARG A 372 24.55 -5.18 -4.70
CA ARG A 372 24.04 -6.50 -4.30
C ARG A 372 23.74 -6.63 -2.80
N GLY A 373 24.44 -5.88 -1.95
CA GLY A 373 24.45 -6.10 -0.50
C GLY A 373 25.19 -7.38 -0.11
N ASP A 374 25.74 -7.40 1.10
CA ASP A 374 26.58 -8.50 1.60
C ASP A 374 26.40 -8.68 3.12
N LEU A 375 26.95 -9.76 3.67
CA LEU A 375 27.08 -9.96 5.11
C LEU A 375 28.36 -9.28 5.60
N PHE A 376 28.26 -8.48 6.65
CA PHE A 376 29.37 -7.73 7.26
C PHE A 376 29.54 -8.08 8.74
N ALA A 377 30.72 -7.79 9.29
CA ALA A 377 30.97 -7.81 10.72
C ALA A 377 31.73 -6.59 11.23
N MET A 378 31.51 -6.23 12.49
CA MET A 378 32.31 -5.24 13.24
C MET A 378 32.37 -5.60 14.73
N ALA A 379 33.13 -4.84 15.52
CA ALA A 379 33.16 -5.03 16.97
C ALA A 379 31.86 -4.59 17.65
N ALA A 380 31.38 -5.37 18.62
CA ALA A 380 30.15 -5.11 19.38
C ALA A 380 30.21 -3.85 20.24
N ASP A 381 31.41 -3.38 20.59
CA ASP A 381 31.61 -2.15 21.33
C ASP A 381 31.47 -0.87 20.48
N GLY A 382 31.20 -1.03 19.18
CA GLY A 382 31.03 0.05 18.20
C GLY A 382 32.35 0.57 17.61
N SER A 383 33.48 -0.07 17.92
CA SER A 383 34.78 0.33 17.35
C SER A 383 35.00 -0.20 15.94
N GLY A 384 35.72 0.58 15.13
CA GLY A 384 36.01 0.25 13.74
C GLY A 384 34.84 0.53 12.79
N ALA A 385 34.99 0.06 11.54
CA ALA A 385 33.97 0.12 10.50
C ALA A 385 33.52 -1.31 10.15
N PRO A 386 32.29 -1.51 9.64
CA PRO A 386 31.87 -2.80 9.10
C PRO A 386 32.83 -3.31 8.03
N LEU A 387 33.19 -4.59 8.13
CA LEU A 387 34.02 -5.30 7.16
C LEU A 387 33.20 -6.41 6.52
N ALA A 388 33.18 -6.43 5.19
CA ALA A 388 32.47 -7.44 4.43
C ALA A 388 33.04 -8.83 4.71
N ILE A 389 32.17 -9.79 5.06
CA ILE A 389 32.46 -11.22 5.19
C ILE A 389 32.25 -11.90 3.84
N THR A 390 31.11 -11.63 3.20
CA THR A 390 30.87 -12.04 1.81
C THR A 390 31.20 -10.88 0.88
N HIS A 391 31.54 -11.19 -0.37
CA HIS A 391 31.88 -10.17 -1.37
C HIS A 391 31.14 -10.44 -2.68
N GLY A 392 30.24 -9.53 -3.05
CA GLY A 392 29.50 -9.60 -4.30
C GLY A 392 28.56 -10.80 -4.35
N TYR A 393 27.84 -11.06 -3.24
CA TYR A 393 26.83 -12.11 -3.19
C TYR A 393 25.85 -11.98 -4.38
N ASP A 394 25.50 -13.10 -5.03
CA ASP A 394 24.87 -13.10 -6.35
C ASP A 394 23.33 -13.03 -6.32
N ALA A 395 22.72 -12.93 -5.14
CA ALA A 395 21.28 -12.87 -4.94
C ALA A 395 20.89 -11.91 -3.79
N TYR A 396 19.63 -11.50 -3.72
CA TYR A 396 19.14 -10.75 -2.57
C TYR A 396 19.05 -11.66 -1.33
N ILE A 397 19.80 -11.34 -0.27
CA ILE A 397 19.80 -12.10 1.00
C ILE A 397 18.59 -11.67 1.82
N TRP A 398 17.72 -12.61 2.20
CA TRP A 398 16.53 -12.29 2.98
C TRP A 398 16.85 -12.01 4.44
N SER A 399 17.57 -12.95 5.07
CA SER A 399 18.02 -12.87 6.45
C SER A 399 19.08 -13.97 6.70
N PHE A 400 19.62 -14.03 7.90
CA PHE A 400 20.67 -14.96 8.31
C PHE A 400 20.55 -15.29 9.80
N ALA A 401 21.18 -16.40 10.19
CA ALA A 401 21.33 -16.79 11.59
C ALA A 401 22.79 -17.17 11.87
N ILE A 402 23.27 -16.83 13.07
CA ILE A 402 24.61 -17.18 13.55
C ILE A 402 24.52 -18.45 14.39
N ALA A 403 25.39 -19.41 14.12
CA ALA A 403 25.47 -20.63 14.91
C ALA A 403 26.00 -20.34 16.32
N PRO A 404 25.61 -21.13 17.35
CA PRO A 404 26.13 -21.00 18.72
C PRO A 404 27.65 -21.01 18.85
N ASP A 405 28.37 -21.61 17.88
CA ASP A 405 29.84 -21.63 17.85
C ASP A 405 30.50 -20.29 17.46
N GLY A 406 29.72 -19.31 16.96
CA GLY A 406 30.20 -18.01 16.50
C GLY A 406 31.10 -18.04 15.26
N ASN A 407 31.23 -19.19 14.59
CA ASN A 407 32.12 -19.41 13.44
C ASN A 407 31.36 -19.65 12.13
N THR A 408 30.09 -20.04 12.22
CA THR A 408 29.23 -20.34 11.08
C THR A 408 28.02 -19.41 11.03
N ALA A 409 27.68 -18.90 9.85
CA ALA A 409 26.35 -18.35 9.58
C ALA A 409 25.58 -19.24 8.58
N VAL A 410 24.26 -19.23 8.69
CA VAL A 410 23.37 -19.80 7.67
C VAL A 410 22.45 -18.68 7.18
N LEU A 411 22.45 -18.46 5.86
CA LEU A 411 21.63 -17.44 5.21
C LEU A 411 20.70 -18.07 4.18
N TRP A 412 19.60 -17.40 3.89
CA TRP A 412 18.68 -17.77 2.81
C TRP A 412 18.43 -16.59 1.88
N ASP A 413 18.31 -16.87 0.59
CA ASP A 413 18.25 -15.85 -0.45
C ASP A 413 17.11 -16.07 -1.44
N LYS A 414 16.89 -15.04 -2.27
CA LYS A 414 15.83 -14.97 -3.26
C LYS A 414 15.93 -16.02 -4.37
N GLU A 415 17.10 -16.61 -4.61
CA GLU A 415 17.26 -17.72 -5.57
C GLU A 415 16.84 -19.07 -4.95
N SER A 416 16.09 -19.03 -3.84
CA SER A 416 15.56 -20.21 -3.15
C SER A 416 16.69 -21.12 -2.66
N ARG A 417 17.77 -20.53 -2.13
CA ARG A 417 18.95 -21.26 -1.60
C ARG A 417 19.11 -21.05 -0.10
N LEU A 418 19.51 -22.12 0.59
CA LEU A 418 19.98 -22.10 1.97
C LEU A 418 21.48 -22.35 1.98
N GLN A 419 22.25 -21.41 2.52
CA GLN A 419 23.69 -21.35 2.32
C GLN A 419 24.42 -21.19 3.64
N LYS A 420 25.48 -21.97 3.81
CA LYS A 420 26.41 -21.90 4.95
C LYS A 420 27.55 -20.94 4.60
N VAL A 421 27.87 -20.02 5.51
CA VAL A 421 29.00 -19.10 5.40
C VAL A 421 29.98 -19.38 6.54
N ASP A 422 31.24 -19.63 6.18
CA ASP A 422 32.36 -19.65 7.13
C ASP A 422 32.75 -18.20 7.46
N LEU A 423 32.54 -17.77 8.70
CA LEU A 423 32.67 -16.36 9.10
C LEU A 423 34.13 -15.86 9.11
N ALA A 424 35.10 -16.76 9.17
CA ALA A 424 36.51 -16.41 9.15
C ALA A 424 37.04 -16.21 7.72
N THR A 425 36.51 -16.97 6.75
CA THR A 425 37.02 -17.00 5.38
C THR A 425 36.07 -16.40 4.34
N GLY A 426 34.81 -16.17 4.69
CA GLY A 426 33.76 -15.73 3.76
C GLY A 426 33.29 -16.83 2.80
N ARG A 427 33.75 -18.08 2.97
CA ARG A 427 33.42 -19.18 2.05
C ARG A 427 31.95 -19.58 2.18
N VAL A 428 31.21 -19.47 1.07
CA VAL A 428 29.81 -19.89 0.94
C VAL A 428 29.71 -21.33 0.45
N THR A 429 28.85 -22.14 1.07
CA THR A 429 28.57 -23.54 0.70
C THR A 429 27.06 -23.79 0.69
N LEU A 430 26.53 -24.32 -0.41
CA LEU A 430 25.11 -24.65 -0.54
C LEU A 430 24.73 -25.80 0.41
N LEU A 431 23.72 -25.58 1.25
CA LEU A 431 23.12 -26.61 2.12
C LEU A 431 21.87 -27.22 1.49
N ALA A 432 21.00 -26.38 0.92
CA ALA A 432 19.75 -26.80 0.28
C ALA A 432 19.31 -25.78 -0.77
N SER A 433 18.50 -26.22 -1.72
CA SER A 433 17.82 -25.38 -2.70
C SER A 433 16.39 -25.88 -2.89
N ASN A 434 15.47 -24.97 -3.19
CA ASN A 434 14.07 -25.27 -3.43
C ASN A 434 13.67 -24.83 -4.84
N ASP A 435 12.73 -25.54 -5.46
CA ASP A 435 12.35 -25.36 -6.87
C ASP A 435 10.84 -25.13 -7.06
N THR A 436 10.14 -24.74 -5.98
CA THR A 436 8.68 -24.48 -6.00
C THR A 436 8.30 -23.18 -6.70
N GLY A 437 9.26 -22.26 -6.86
CA GLY A 437 9.01 -20.89 -7.32
C GLY A 437 8.72 -19.90 -6.19
N ASP A 438 8.63 -20.37 -4.94
CA ASP A 438 8.67 -19.52 -3.75
C ASP A 438 10.09 -19.00 -3.54
N ASP A 439 10.26 -17.68 -3.49
CA ASP A 439 11.54 -17.01 -3.32
C ASP A 439 11.94 -16.79 -1.85
N GLN A 440 11.09 -17.23 -0.91
CA GLN A 440 11.40 -17.39 0.52
C GLN A 440 11.00 -18.79 1.05
N PRO A 441 11.47 -19.88 0.43
CA PRO A 441 10.95 -21.21 0.70
C PRO A 441 11.44 -21.78 2.03
N PHE A 442 12.51 -21.23 2.62
CA PHE A 442 13.05 -21.63 3.92
C PHE A 442 12.64 -20.61 4.97
N ARG A 443 11.82 -21.04 5.93
CA ARG A 443 11.25 -20.16 6.96
C ARG A 443 11.57 -20.69 8.35
N ASP A 444 11.54 -19.79 9.33
CA ASP A 444 11.64 -20.10 10.76
C ASP A 444 12.89 -20.94 11.11
N LEU A 445 14.04 -20.59 10.54
CA LEU A 445 15.28 -21.33 10.79
C LEU A 445 15.71 -21.19 12.25
N THR A 446 16.06 -22.31 12.88
CA THR A 446 16.57 -22.36 14.25
C THR A 446 17.74 -23.34 14.35
N PHE A 447 18.71 -23.05 15.21
CA PHE A 447 19.82 -23.95 15.54
C PHE A 447 19.48 -24.84 16.74
N SER A 448 20.01 -26.07 16.74
CA SER A 448 20.11 -26.86 17.97
C SER A 448 20.98 -26.13 19.00
N PRO A 449 20.80 -26.34 20.32
CA PRO A 449 21.61 -25.69 21.35
C PRO A 449 23.12 -25.83 21.15
N ASP A 450 23.57 -26.97 20.63
CA ASP A 450 24.97 -27.27 20.33
C ASP A 450 25.45 -26.80 18.93
N GLY A 451 24.57 -26.18 18.14
CA GLY A 451 24.86 -25.68 16.79
C GLY A 451 25.10 -26.74 15.70
N ARG A 452 25.02 -28.05 16.01
CA ARG A 452 25.31 -29.12 15.05
C ARG A 452 24.21 -29.31 14.00
N PHE A 453 22.97 -28.97 14.35
CA PHE A 453 21.80 -29.13 13.50
C PHE A 453 21.04 -27.82 13.34
N ILE A 454 20.35 -27.69 12.21
CA ILE A 454 19.33 -26.68 11.98
C ILE A 454 17.99 -27.36 11.71
N ALA A 455 16.92 -26.70 12.13
CA ALA A 455 15.57 -27.04 11.73
C ALA A 455 14.90 -25.83 11.08
N TYR A 456 14.06 -26.07 10.08
CA TYR A 456 13.35 -25.02 9.35
C TYR A 456 12.12 -25.60 8.67
N ALA A 457 11.17 -24.74 8.34
CA ALA A 457 10.05 -25.07 7.47
C ALA A 457 10.45 -24.85 6.02
N GLU A 458 10.21 -25.83 5.14
CA GLU A 458 10.46 -25.71 3.71
C GLU A 458 9.17 -25.83 2.89
N THR A 459 8.92 -24.86 2.02
CA THR A 459 7.80 -24.86 1.07
C THR A 459 7.84 -26.11 0.18
N SER A 460 6.69 -26.78 0.09
CA SER A 460 6.52 -28.05 -0.62
C SER A 460 5.74 -27.86 -1.91
N ARG A 461 6.12 -28.53 -3.00
CA ARG A 461 5.43 -28.43 -4.31
C ARG A 461 3.94 -28.80 -4.30
N GLY A 462 3.50 -29.62 -3.35
CA GLY A 462 2.10 -30.04 -3.22
C GLY A 462 1.15 -28.86 -3.00
N ASN A 463 -0.11 -29.01 -3.42
CA ASN A 463 -1.17 -28.00 -3.21
C ASN A 463 -0.81 -26.59 -3.71
N GLY A 464 -0.05 -26.48 -4.82
CA GLY A 464 0.34 -25.20 -5.40
C GLY A 464 1.31 -24.40 -4.52
N ALA A 465 2.25 -25.06 -3.86
CA ALA A 465 3.24 -24.43 -2.97
C ALA A 465 2.65 -23.78 -1.69
N ASN A 466 1.42 -24.14 -1.30
CA ASN A 466 0.73 -23.56 -0.13
C ASN A 466 0.96 -24.29 1.19
N THR A 467 1.93 -25.20 1.27
CA THR A 467 2.22 -25.97 2.48
C THR A 467 3.72 -26.09 2.67
N SER A 468 4.20 -26.05 3.91
CA SER A 468 5.58 -26.41 4.25
C SER A 468 5.68 -27.70 5.06
N ALA A 469 6.85 -28.32 5.03
CA ALA A 469 7.23 -29.44 5.89
C ALA A 469 8.43 -29.05 6.77
N ILE A 470 8.55 -29.64 7.96
CA ILE A 470 9.73 -29.45 8.82
C ILE A 470 10.88 -30.31 8.30
N TRP A 471 12.05 -29.70 8.18
CA TRP A 471 13.30 -30.38 7.87
C TRP A 471 14.29 -30.23 9.02
N VAL A 472 15.12 -31.25 9.21
CA VAL A 472 16.26 -31.22 10.13
C VAL A 472 17.51 -31.55 9.34
N GLN A 473 18.54 -30.71 9.47
CA GLN A 473 19.77 -30.80 8.68
C GLN A 473 21.01 -30.66 9.55
N ASN A 474 21.99 -31.52 9.33
CA ASN A 474 23.31 -31.41 9.93
C ASN A 474 24.13 -30.33 9.20
N VAL A 475 24.64 -29.35 9.95
CA VAL A 475 25.33 -28.17 9.39
C VAL A 475 26.73 -28.51 8.87
N ALA A 476 27.37 -29.55 9.41
CA ALA A 476 28.72 -29.95 9.04
C ALA A 476 28.73 -30.83 7.77
N THR A 477 27.83 -31.81 7.70
CA THR A 477 27.78 -32.78 6.59
C THR A 477 26.82 -32.38 5.47
N GLY A 478 25.86 -31.50 5.75
CA GLY A 478 24.76 -31.16 4.84
C GLY A 478 23.65 -32.22 4.78
N GLU A 479 23.79 -33.35 5.49
CA GLU A 479 22.77 -34.40 5.56
C GLU A 479 21.47 -33.83 6.12
N ARG A 480 20.35 -34.01 5.41
CA ARG A 480 19.04 -33.51 5.81
C ARG A 480 17.96 -34.58 5.66
N VAL A 481 16.96 -34.51 6.53
CA VAL A 481 15.77 -35.36 6.48
C VAL A 481 14.51 -34.50 6.54
N GLN A 482 13.52 -34.86 5.72
CA GLN A 482 12.18 -34.33 5.84
C GLN A 482 11.51 -34.98 7.05
N ALA A 483 11.31 -34.23 8.13
CA ALA A 483 10.85 -34.74 9.40
C ALA A 483 9.31 -34.86 9.47
N THR A 484 8.59 -34.13 8.62
CA THR A 484 7.11 -34.21 8.54
C THR A 484 6.63 -34.34 7.10
N SER A 485 5.43 -34.91 6.90
CA SER A 485 4.87 -35.09 5.55
C SER A 485 4.31 -33.79 4.96
N THR A 486 4.25 -33.67 3.64
CA THR A 486 3.64 -32.52 2.94
C THR A 486 2.10 -32.55 2.91
N ARG A 487 1.44 -33.36 3.75
CA ARG A 487 -0.03 -33.45 3.81
C ARG A 487 -0.66 -32.30 4.60
N TYR A 488 0.13 -31.69 5.47
CA TYR A 488 -0.26 -30.59 6.35
C TYR A 488 0.72 -29.44 6.14
N ASN A 489 0.33 -28.25 6.59
CA ASN A 489 1.25 -27.13 6.66
C ASN A 489 1.93 -27.16 8.04
N ASP A 490 3.21 -27.49 8.08
CA ASP A 490 4.03 -27.53 9.28
C ASP A 490 5.04 -26.37 9.27
N TYR A 491 5.15 -25.60 10.36
CA TYR A 491 5.96 -24.38 10.45
C TYR A 491 6.40 -24.05 11.89
N ALA A 492 7.19 -22.99 12.07
CA ALA A 492 7.73 -22.53 13.35
C ALA A 492 8.39 -23.64 14.21
N PRO A 493 9.44 -24.33 13.72
CA PRO A 493 10.19 -25.27 14.54
C PRO A 493 10.98 -24.54 15.64
N ALA A 494 11.05 -25.16 16.82
CA ALA A 494 11.82 -24.70 17.98
C ALA A 494 12.41 -25.91 18.71
N PHE A 495 13.75 -26.00 18.77
CA PHE A 495 14.41 -27.03 19.57
C PHE A 495 14.05 -26.88 21.05
N ALA A 496 13.96 -27.96 21.80
CA ALA A 496 13.97 -27.92 23.27
C ALA A 496 15.33 -27.43 23.81
N HIS A 497 15.38 -26.99 25.07
CA HIS A 497 16.62 -26.46 25.67
C HIS A 497 17.75 -27.50 25.71
N ASP A 498 17.39 -28.77 25.88
CA ASP A 498 18.31 -29.92 25.89
C ASP A 498 18.67 -30.44 24.48
N GLY A 499 18.02 -29.92 23.43
CA GLY A 499 18.21 -30.37 22.05
C GLY A 499 17.66 -31.78 21.74
N ALA A 500 17.00 -32.44 22.70
CA ALA A 500 16.51 -33.80 22.54
C ALA A 500 15.15 -33.87 21.82
N TRP A 501 14.42 -32.76 21.78
CA TRP A 501 13.11 -32.62 21.14
C TRP A 501 13.07 -31.40 20.21
N LEU A 502 12.21 -31.48 19.18
CA LEU A 502 11.89 -30.35 18.31
C LEU A 502 10.38 -30.11 18.34
N TYR A 503 9.95 -28.99 18.91
CA TYR A 503 8.56 -28.55 18.89
C TYR A 503 8.26 -27.79 17.60
N PHE A 504 7.02 -27.83 17.11
CA PHE A 504 6.59 -27.07 15.94
C PHE A 504 5.07 -26.92 15.89
N ILE A 505 4.57 -26.02 15.04
CA ILE A 505 3.15 -25.81 14.79
C ILE A 505 2.74 -26.56 13.51
N SER A 506 1.58 -27.20 13.53
CA SER A 506 1.03 -27.88 12.37
C SER A 506 -0.46 -27.59 12.20
N ASP A 507 -0.86 -27.24 10.98
CA ASP A 507 -2.26 -26.99 10.61
C ASP A 507 -3.04 -28.30 10.38
N ARG A 508 -3.14 -29.10 11.45
CA ARG A 508 -3.77 -30.44 11.48
C ARG A 508 -5.17 -30.45 12.09
N ASN A 509 -5.62 -29.35 12.69
CA ASN A 509 -7.01 -29.24 13.13
C ASN A 509 -7.91 -28.87 11.92
N PHE A 510 -8.80 -29.77 11.55
CA PHE A 510 -9.81 -29.56 10.51
C PHE A 510 -11.20 -29.52 11.14
N ALA A 511 -11.51 -28.39 11.77
CA ALA A 511 -12.84 -28.09 12.32
C ALA A 511 -13.60 -27.18 11.34
N PRO A 512 -14.52 -27.70 10.52
CA PRO A 512 -15.21 -26.89 9.51
C PRO A 512 -16.20 -25.91 10.14
N GLU A 513 -16.12 -24.64 9.73
CA GLU A 513 -17.07 -23.60 10.08
C GLU A 513 -17.56 -22.83 8.83
N PRO A 514 -18.88 -22.85 8.53
CA PRO A 514 -19.92 -23.65 9.18
C PRO A 514 -19.79 -25.15 8.87
N GLY A 515 -20.21 -26.02 9.79
CA GLY A 515 -20.16 -27.48 9.62
C GLY A 515 -21.20 -28.07 8.65
N SER A 516 -21.97 -27.23 7.96
CA SER A 516 -23.00 -27.62 6.99
C SER A 516 -23.22 -26.51 5.97
N PRO A 517 -23.83 -26.79 4.79
CA PRO A 517 -24.09 -25.75 3.79
C PRO A 517 -25.25 -24.81 4.19
N TRP A 518 -25.91 -25.06 5.32
CA TRP A 518 -27.03 -24.27 5.82
C TRP A 518 -26.54 -23.08 6.65
N GLY A 519 -27.27 -21.96 6.59
CA GLY A 519 -26.98 -20.76 7.37
C GLY A 519 -27.18 -19.49 6.56
N ASP A 520 -27.17 -18.36 7.26
CA ASP A 520 -27.22 -17.04 6.62
C ASP A 520 -25.93 -16.78 5.83
N ARG A 521 -26.05 -16.29 4.60
CA ARG A 521 -24.94 -15.78 3.77
C ARG A 521 -23.73 -16.73 3.60
N ASN A 522 -23.97 -18.04 3.54
CA ASN A 522 -22.90 -19.03 3.45
C ASN A 522 -22.27 -19.11 2.04
N MET A 523 -21.06 -18.58 1.90
CA MET A 523 -20.25 -18.61 0.66
C MET A 523 -19.25 -19.76 0.58
N GLY A 524 -19.16 -20.60 1.62
CA GLY A 524 -18.22 -21.71 1.67
C GLY A 524 -17.84 -22.09 3.10
N VAL A 525 -17.17 -23.23 3.23
CA VAL A 525 -16.65 -23.72 4.51
C VAL A 525 -15.24 -23.17 4.71
N SER A 526 -15.00 -22.59 5.88
CA SER A 526 -13.68 -22.25 6.38
C SER A 526 -13.21 -23.27 7.41
N PHE A 527 -11.91 -23.29 7.71
CA PHE A 527 -11.34 -24.10 8.78
C PHE A 527 -10.54 -23.15 9.68
N PRO A 528 -11.19 -22.47 10.64
CA PRO A 528 -10.50 -21.63 11.61
C PRO A 528 -9.65 -22.48 12.56
N ASP A 529 -8.75 -21.84 13.29
CA ASP A 529 -7.99 -22.45 14.40
C ASP A 529 -7.23 -23.74 14.01
N ARG A 530 -6.60 -23.75 12.83
CA ARG A 530 -5.96 -24.97 12.29
C ARG A 530 -4.71 -25.41 13.05
N GLY A 531 -3.96 -24.47 13.60
CA GLY A 531 -2.65 -24.73 14.19
C GLY A 531 -2.73 -25.44 15.52
N GLU A 532 -1.95 -26.51 15.64
CA GLU A 532 -1.80 -27.37 16.82
C GLU A 532 -0.31 -27.60 17.09
N LEU A 533 0.07 -27.87 18.34
CA LEU A 533 1.47 -28.13 18.72
C LEU A 533 1.83 -29.60 18.61
N TYR A 534 3.00 -29.86 18.02
CA TYR A 534 3.59 -31.18 17.88
C TYR A 534 5.06 -31.17 18.31
N ALA A 535 5.61 -32.34 18.58
CA ALA A 535 7.02 -32.55 18.88
C ALA A 535 7.58 -33.75 18.13
N LEU A 536 8.83 -33.62 17.66
CA LEU A 536 9.62 -34.72 17.12
C LEU A 536 10.69 -35.10 18.14
N GLN A 537 10.80 -36.40 18.44
CA GLN A 537 11.85 -36.92 19.31
C GLN A 537 13.15 -37.03 18.52
N LEU A 538 14.12 -36.16 18.78
CA LEU A 538 15.41 -36.15 18.08
C LEU A 538 16.36 -37.21 18.66
N ASP A 539 16.43 -37.29 19.99
CA ASP A 539 17.15 -38.33 20.71
C ASP A 539 16.20 -39.48 21.11
N PRO A 540 16.34 -40.69 20.53
CA PRO A 540 15.48 -41.83 20.85
C PRO A 540 15.49 -42.25 22.32
N ALA A 541 16.51 -41.87 23.10
CA ALA A 541 16.61 -42.17 24.53
C ALA A 541 15.85 -41.16 25.42
N ALA A 542 15.47 -40.01 24.88
CA ALA A 542 14.82 -38.96 25.67
C ALA A 542 13.36 -39.27 25.96
N GLU A 543 12.93 -39.09 27.21
CA GLU A 543 11.53 -39.28 27.59
C GLU A 543 10.64 -38.13 27.10
N PHE A 544 9.40 -38.43 26.70
CA PHE A 544 8.46 -37.40 26.28
C PHE A 544 7.89 -36.64 27.49
N ARG A 545 8.14 -35.32 27.54
CA ARG A 545 7.80 -34.47 28.69
C ARG A 545 6.30 -34.23 28.91
N PHE A 546 5.42 -34.71 28.03
CA PHE A 546 3.95 -34.64 28.18
C PHE A 546 3.28 -36.01 28.40
N THR A 547 4.04 -37.04 28.80
CA THR A 547 3.46 -38.37 29.09
C THR A 547 3.16 -38.55 30.57
N GLU A 548 1.95 -39.04 30.88
CA GLU A 548 1.55 -39.42 32.24
C GLU A 548 2.42 -40.55 32.80
N GLN A 549 2.74 -40.49 34.09
CA GLN A 549 3.38 -41.62 34.78
C GLN A 549 2.44 -42.83 34.83
N ASN A 550 2.98 -44.01 34.58
CA ASN A 550 2.28 -45.29 34.70
C ASN A 550 3.11 -46.27 35.54
N GLU A 551 2.59 -47.48 35.76
CA GLU A 551 3.24 -48.52 36.57
C GLU A 551 4.62 -48.96 36.06
N LEU A 552 4.98 -48.63 34.82
CA LEU A 552 6.29 -48.91 34.22
C LEU A 552 7.27 -47.73 34.32
N THR A 553 6.78 -46.48 34.41
CA THR A 553 7.62 -45.27 34.48
C THR A 553 7.75 -44.68 35.90
N GLY A 554 6.81 -44.96 36.81
CA GLY A 554 6.84 -44.46 38.20
C GLY A 554 7.71 -45.27 39.18
N ALA A 555 8.24 -46.43 38.77
CA ALA A 555 9.04 -47.30 39.63
C ALA A 555 10.51 -46.83 39.79
N ALA A 556 11.00 -45.96 38.89
CA ALA A 556 12.36 -45.43 38.92
C ALA A 556 12.52 -44.30 39.97
N ASP A 557 11.54 -43.39 40.08
CA ASP A 557 11.59 -42.25 41.01
C ASP A 557 11.38 -42.65 42.49
N ALA A 558 10.79 -43.82 42.75
CA ALA A 558 10.54 -44.32 44.10
C ALA A 558 11.81 -44.82 44.82
N ALA A 559 12.95 -44.92 44.12
CA ALA A 559 14.21 -45.40 44.70
C ALA A 559 15.03 -44.30 45.41
N GLU A 560 14.78 -43.01 45.14
CA GLU A 560 15.55 -41.92 45.77
C GLU A 560 14.85 -41.27 46.98
N SER A 561 13.56 -41.50 47.20
CA SER A 561 12.81 -40.84 48.28
C SER A 561 12.68 -41.66 49.57
N SER A 562 13.74 -42.36 50.01
CA SER A 562 13.69 -43.06 51.31
C SER A 562 14.97 -42.97 52.17
N SER A 563 15.23 -41.79 52.75
CA SER A 563 15.81 -41.72 54.10
C SER A 563 15.40 -40.45 54.89
N GLY A 564 14.34 -40.59 55.69
CA GLY A 564 14.19 -40.13 57.08
C GLY A 564 14.58 -38.71 57.55
N SER A 565 13.54 -37.92 57.87
CA SER A 565 13.25 -37.38 59.22
C SER A 565 14.26 -36.45 59.93
N GLY A 566 14.02 -35.13 59.81
CA GLY A 566 13.74 -34.19 60.92
C GLY A 566 14.85 -33.77 61.91
N SER A 567 15.26 -32.50 61.86
CA SER A 567 15.46 -31.59 63.02
C SER A 567 15.99 -30.22 62.57
N SER A 568 15.51 -29.16 63.24
CA SER A 568 15.92 -27.75 63.11
C SER A 568 17.40 -27.47 63.45
N GLY A 569 18.03 -26.50 62.77
CA GLY A 569 19.28 -25.86 63.21
C GLY A 569 19.94 -25.00 62.12
N SER A 570 20.51 -23.86 62.53
CA SER A 570 21.06 -22.73 61.78
C SER A 570 22.42 -22.90 61.08
N HIS A 571 22.64 -22.04 60.08
CA HIS A 571 23.89 -21.43 59.57
C HIS A 571 24.87 -22.21 58.68
N ALA A 572 25.04 -21.65 57.46
CA ALA A 572 26.25 -21.42 56.64
C ALA A 572 27.30 -22.54 56.52
N ASP A 573 27.56 -22.98 55.30
CA ASP A 573 28.79 -22.62 54.55
C ASP A 573 28.65 -23.01 53.07
N ASP A 574 29.43 -22.31 52.24
CA ASP A 574 29.65 -22.54 50.82
C ASP A 574 30.02 -24.00 50.52
N ASP A 575 29.46 -24.57 49.46
CA ASP A 575 30.14 -25.57 48.64
C ASP A 575 29.72 -25.34 47.19
N ASP A 576 30.74 -25.12 46.35
CA ASP A 576 30.69 -25.06 44.89
C ASP A 576 30.20 -26.42 44.36
N ASP A 577 28.97 -26.47 43.85
CA ASP A 577 28.55 -27.54 42.94
C ASP A 577 29.00 -27.15 41.54
N GLU A 578 30.06 -27.83 41.07
CA GLU A 578 30.48 -27.82 39.66
C GLU A 578 29.32 -28.37 38.81
N ASP A 579 28.70 -27.49 38.00
CA ASP A 579 27.74 -27.87 36.97
C ASP A 579 28.38 -28.90 36.02
N GLU A 580 28.02 -30.18 36.16
CA GLU A 580 28.29 -31.18 35.14
C GLU A 580 27.43 -30.85 33.91
N ASP A 581 28.05 -30.21 32.91
CA ASP A 581 27.47 -29.98 31.58
C ASP A 581 26.79 -31.27 31.08
N ALA A 582 25.46 -31.26 31.00
CA ALA A 582 24.68 -32.37 30.49
C ALA A 582 25.15 -32.70 29.06
N ALA A 583 25.47 -33.98 28.80
CA ALA A 583 25.97 -34.42 27.50
C ALA A 583 24.99 -34.02 26.37
N PRO A 584 25.48 -33.52 25.22
CA PRO A 584 24.62 -33.06 24.14
C PRO A 584 23.75 -34.20 23.59
N ALA A 585 22.49 -33.88 23.27
CA ALA A 585 21.53 -34.85 22.76
C ALA A 585 22.06 -35.65 21.55
N ASN A 586 21.76 -36.95 21.52
CA ASN A 586 22.13 -37.83 20.41
C ASN A 586 21.06 -37.79 19.31
N VAL A 587 21.10 -36.74 18.49
CA VAL A 587 20.16 -36.57 17.36
C VAL A 587 20.32 -37.69 16.33
N VAL A 588 19.27 -38.48 16.14
CA VAL A 588 19.18 -39.51 15.11
C VAL A 588 18.23 -39.04 14.02
N LEU A 589 18.68 -38.93 12.76
CA LEU A 589 17.82 -38.48 11.64
C LEU A 589 16.97 -39.62 11.04
N ALA A 590 17.47 -40.86 11.08
CA ALA A 590 16.78 -42.01 10.53
C ALA A 590 15.45 -42.27 11.26
N GLY A 591 14.34 -42.44 10.51
CA GLY A 591 13.01 -42.70 11.08
C GLY A 591 12.46 -41.54 11.93
N LEU A 592 12.92 -40.30 11.72
CA LEU A 592 12.47 -39.15 12.53
C LEU A 592 10.96 -38.89 12.38
N ALA A 593 10.40 -39.05 11.18
CA ALA A 593 8.97 -38.89 10.93
C ALA A 593 8.08 -39.87 11.71
N ASP A 594 8.61 -41.04 12.08
CA ASP A 594 7.88 -42.06 12.86
C ASP A 594 7.84 -41.72 14.38
N ARG A 595 8.60 -40.71 14.81
CA ARG A 595 8.74 -40.28 16.21
C ARG A 595 8.02 -38.96 16.49
N LEU A 596 6.84 -38.81 15.91
CA LEU A 596 6.01 -37.62 16.00
C LEU A 596 4.95 -37.73 17.12
N TYR A 597 4.88 -36.71 17.96
CA TYR A 597 3.95 -36.61 19.09
C TYR A 597 3.07 -35.36 18.96
N LYS A 598 1.79 -35.49 19.32
CA LYS A 598 0.88 -34.36 19.49
C LYS A 598 0.93 -33.89 20.95
N LEU A 599 1.01 -32.58 21.18
CA LEU A 599 0.94 -32.02 22.52
C LEU A 599 -0.54 -31.92 22.97
N PRO A 600 -0.85 -32.13 24.27
CA PRO A 600 -2.21 -32.06 24.79
C PRO A 600 -2.69 -30.61 25.01
N THR A 601 -2.61 -29.76 23.99
CA THR A 601 -3.00 -28.34 24.03
C THR A 601 -4.16 -28.05 23.06
N PRO A 602 -5.00 -27.02 23.32
CA PRO A 602 -6.05 -26.62 22.39
C PRO A 602 -5.51 -26.15 21.03
N ALA A 603 -6.24 -26.43 19.95
CA ALA A 603 -5.96 -25.89 18.61
C ALA A 603 -6.13 -24.37 18.55
N GLY A 604 -5.70 -23.73 17.46
CA GLY A 604 -5.78 -22.28 17.25
C GLY A 604 -4.55 -21.50 17.70
N VAL A 605 -3.39 -22.16 17.79
CA VAL A 605 -2.09 -21.48 17.93
C VAL A 605 -1.49 -21.20 16.54
N GLY A 606 -0.61 -20.21 16.42
CA GLY A 606 0.04 -19.90 15.15
C GLY A 606 1.12 -18.83 15.24
N GLY A 607 1.58 -18.37 14.07
CA GLY A 607 2.48 -17.22 13.91
C GLY A 607 3.95 -17.50 14.23
N MET A 608 4.26 -17.94 15.44
CA MET A 608 5.62 -18.23 15.89
C MET A 608 5.63 -19.20 17.07
N LEU A 609 6.75 -19.89 17.28
CA LEU A 609 6.97 -20.77 18.42
C LEU A 609 8.37 -20.55 18.99
N ARG A 610 8.47 -20.50 20.32
CA ARG A 610 9.73 -20.51 21.07
C ARG A 610 9.62 -21.50 22.21
N ALA A 611 10.72 -22.17 22.54
CA ALA A 611 10.77 -23.16 23.60
C ALA A 611 11.86 -22.79 24.61
N ALA A 612 11.46 -22.55 25.85
CA ALA A 612 12.36 -22.49 27.00
C ALA A 612 12.36 -23.83 27.74
N GLU A 613 13.01 -23.91 28.90
CA GLU A 613 13.03 -25.15 29.70
C GLU A 613 11.64 -25.58 30.17
N ASP A 614 10.91 -24.66 30.81
CA ASP A 614 9.62 -24.93 31.44
C ASP A 614 8.41 -24.49 30.61
N TYR A 615 8.61 -23.75 29.52
CA TYR A 615 7.54 -23.07 28.79
C TYR A 615 7.71 -23.11 27.27
N LEU A 616 6.58 -23.24 26.57
CA LEU A 616 6.44 -22.91 25.15
C LEU A 616 5.74 -21.57 25.01
N TYR A 617 6.17 -20.74 24.07
CA TYR A 617 5.56 -19.44 23.74
C TYR A 617 5.08 -19.42 22.30
N THR A 618 3.84 -19.01 22.08
CA THR A 618 3.20 -18.97 20.74
C THR A 618 2.11 -17.91 20.69
N MET A 619 1.62 -17.55 19.50
CA MET A 619 0.47 -16.66 19.35
C MET A 619 -0.85 -17.44 19.38
N ARG A 620 -1.88 -16.83 19.98
CA ARG A 620 -3.29 -17.23 19.91
C ARG A 620 -4.13 -15.97 19.64
N GLY A 621 -4.60 -15.82 18.41
CA GLY A 621 -5.08 -14.52 17.93
C GLY A 621 -3.99 -13.46 18.06
N ASP A 622 -4.32 -12.32 18.65
CA ASP A 622 -3.37 -11.22 18.88
C ASP A 622 -2.58 -11.36 20.20
N ASN A 623 -2.81 -12.43 20.96
CA ASN A 623 -2.17 -12.63 22.26
C ASN A 623 -0.95 -13.55 22.16
N LEU A 624 0.12 -13.17 22.85
CA LEU A 624 1.22 -14.07 23.19
C LEU A 624 0.83 -14.90 24.41
N VAL A 625 0.82 -16.22 24.25
CA VAL A 625 0.53 -17.17 25.33
C VAL A 625 1.78 -17.96 25.71
N SER A 626 1.88 -18.29 26.99
CA SER A 626 2.84 -19.25 27.51
C SER A 626 2.12 -20.55 27.86
N ILE A 627 2.74 -21.69 27.57
CA ILE A 627 2.20 -23.03 27.84
C ILE A 627 3.25 -23.77 28.65
N LYS A 628 2.90 -24.17 29.87
CA LYS A 628 3.83 -24.92 30.73
C LYS A 628 4.14 -26.29 30.11
N ILE A 629 5.42 -26.65 30.06
CA ILE A 629 5.89 -28.00 29.72
C ILE A 629 5.74 -28.85 30.99
N ASP A 630 4.56 -29.46 31.16
CA ASP A 630 4.22 -30.26 32.33
C ASP A 630 3.62 -31.60 31.90
N ARG A 631 4.06 -32.69 32.55
CA ARG A 631 3.61 -34.07 32.25
C ARG A 631 2.13 -34.30 32.55
N ARG A 632 1.51 -33.48 33.42
CA ARG A 632 0.14 -33.69 33.91
C ARG A 632 -0.86 -32.74 33.27
N ASP A 633 -0.54 -31.45 33.23
CA ASP A 633 -1.46 -30.40 32.80
C ASP A 633 -0.69 -29.23 32.17
N PRO A 634 -0.62 -29.13 30.83
CA PRO A 634 0.08 -28.06 30.14
C PRO A 634 -0.71 -26.74 30.26
N LYS A 635 -0.61 -26.12 31.43
CA LYS A 635 -1.38 -24.92 31.75
C LYS A 635 -0.98 -23.77 30.81
N GLU A 636 -1.98 -23.24 30.11
CA GLU A 636 -1.86 -22.06 29.25
C GLU A 636 -2.19 -20.78 30.05
N GLU A 637 -1.37 -19.75 29.90
CA GLU A 637 -1.60 -18.41 30.46
C GLU A 637 -1.31 -17.36 29.37
N VAL A 638 -2.14 -16.29 29.33
CA VAL A 638 -1.82 -15.13 28.51
C VAL A 638 -0.61 -14.45 29.11
N PHE A 639 0.52 -14.51 28.39
CA PHE A 639 1.75 -13.85 28.80
C PHE A 639 1.64 -12.36 28.55
N MET A 640 1.19 -11.96 27.34
CA MET A 640 0.94 -10.58 26.98
C MET A 640 -0.13 -10.46 25.88
N ALA A 641 -1.07 -9.52 26.06
CA ALA A 641 -2.02 -9.15 25.01
C ALA A 641 -1.38 -8.20 23.99
N ASP A 642 -1.79 -8.30 22.72
CA ASP A 642 -1.35 -7.45 21.62
C ASP A 642 0.18 -7.39 21.45
N ALA A 643 0.85 -8.51 21.70
CA ALA A 643 2.30 -8.62 21.52
C ALA A 643 2.62 -8.63 20.01
N ARG A 644 3.64 -7.87 19.63
CA ARG A 644 4.05 -7.71 18.23
C ARG A 644 5.31 -8.48 17.86
N GLY A 645 6.07 -8.92 18.86
CA GLY A 645 7.28 -9.71 18.68
C GLY A 645 7.74 -10.33 19.98
N PHE A 646 8.38 -11.50 19.87
CA PHE A 646 8.92 -12.25 20.99
C PHE A 646 10.13 -13.05 20.55
N ASP A 647 11.19 -13.06 21.37
CA ASP A 647 12.35 -13.91 21.12
C ASP A 647 13.02 -14.32 22.42
N LEU A 648 13.83 -15.39 22.38
CA LEU A 648 14.55 -15.92 23.55
C LEU A 648 16.05 -15.76 23.40
N SER A 649 16.74 -15.58 24.53
CA SER A 649 18.20 -15.62 24.62
C SER A 649 18.72 -17.04 24.32
N ALA A 650 20.03 -17.18 24.11
CA ALA A 650 20.65 -18.46 23.80
C ALA A 650 20.49 -19.47 24.95
N ASP A 651 20.60 -19.00 26.20
CA ASP A 651 20.32 -19.78 27.42
C ASP A 651 18.82 -20.03 27.66
N ARG A 652 17.95 -19.27 26.97
CA ARG A 652 16.47 -19.30 27.08
C ARG A 652 15.95 -18.97 28.47
N GLU A 653 16.70 -18.19 29.24
CA GLU A 653 16.29 -17.69 30.55
C GLU A 653 15.67 -16.29 30.44
N HIS A 654 15.99 -15.56 29.37
CA HIS A 654 15.53 -14.20 29.11
C HIS A 654 14.75 -14.13 27.80
N ALA A 655 13.83 -13.18 27.73
CA ALA A 655 12.97 -12.96 26.58
C ALA A 655 12.89 -11.48 26.19
N LEU A 656 12.94 -11.22 24.89
CA LEU A 656 12.60 -9.94 24.30
C LEU A 656 11.10 -9.94 24.02
N VAL A 657 10.41 -8.90 24.47
CA VAL A 657 8.99 -8.67 24.18
C VAL A 657 8.83 -7.31 23.50
N ILE A 658 8.21 -7.30 22.32
CA ILE A 658 7.88 -6.09 21.57
C ILE A 658 6.39 -5.83 21.67
N SER A 659 6.02 -4.63 22.11
CA SER A 659 4.64 -4.19 22.31
C SER A 659 4.43 -2.76 21.82
N GLY A 660 3.26 -2.17 22.10
CA GLY A 660 2.92 -0.83 21.63
C GLY A 660 2.48 -0.81 20.17
N THR A 661 2.48 0.36 19.54
CA THR A 661 2.04 0.52 18.14
C THR A 661 3.23 0.46 17.18
N ALA A 662 2.97 0.33 15.87
CA ALA A 662 4.01 0.42 14.83
C ALA A 662 4.85 1.70 14.93
N GLU A 663 4.21 2.82 15.28
CA GLU A 663 4.86 4.13 15.37
C GLU A 663 5.54 4.40 16.72
N ALA A 664 5.19 3.62 17.75
CA ALA A 664 5.73 3.73 19.10
C ALA A 664 5.95 2.34 19.73
N PRO A 665 6.90 1.55 19.19
CA PRO A 665 7.19 0.24 19.74
C PRO A 665 7.86 0.35 21.11
N VAL A 666 7.55 -0.60 22.00
CA VAL A 666 8.16 -0.73 23.33
C VAL A 666 8.82 -2.09 23.45
N LEU A 667 10.13 -2.08 23.71
CA LEU A 667 10.96 -3.27 23.83
C LEU A 667 11.29 -3.52 25.30
N SER A 668 11.07 -4.74 25.78
CA SER A 668 11.36 -5.14 27.17
C SER A 668 12.12 -6.45 27.21
N LEU A 669 13.10 -6.55 28.12
CA LEU A 669 13.86 -7.78 28.41
C LEU A 669 13.43 -8.35 29.74
N VAL A 670 12.71 -9.46 29.71
CA VAL A 670 12.08 -10.06 30.90
C VAL A 670 12.55 -11.49 31.10
N PRO A 671 12.56 -11.99 32.34
CA PRO A 671 12.81 -13.41 32.57
C PRO A 671 11.70 -14.25 31.93
N VAL A 672 12.06 -15.45 31.50
CA VAL A 672 11.12 -16.48 31.07
C VAL A 672 10.24 -16.88 32.25
N ALA A 673 8.93 -16.81 32.04
CA ALA A 673 7.91 -17.14 33.04
C ALA A 673 6.53 -17.36 32.40
N ALA A 674 5.59 -17.89 33.18
CA ALA A 674 4.20 -18.04 32.74
C ALA A 674 3.46 -16.71 32.44
N LYS A 675 3.93 -15.60 32.99
CA LYS A 675 3.29 -14.27 32.85
C LYS A 675 4.33 -13.18 32.76
N MET A 676 3.98 -12.09 32.06
CA MET A 676 4.76 -10.86 32.10
C MET A 676 4.90 -10.36 33.55
N PRO A 677 6.07 -9.83 33.95
CA PRO A 677 6.23 -9.18 35.25
C PRO A 677 5.19 -8.05 35.47
N GLU A 678 4.65 -7.93 36.69
CA GLU A 678 3.65 -6.90 37.03
C GLU A 678 4.18 -5.46 36.86
N HIS A 679 5.49 -5.27 36.99
CA HIS A 679 6.20 -4.01 36.85
C HIS A 679 7.34 -4.15 35.82
N PRO A 680 7.04 -4.11 34.51
CA PRO A 680 8.05 -4.30 33.47
C PRO A 680 8.89 -3.04 33.19
N GLU A 681 8.59 -1.89 33.80
CA GLU A 681 9.31 -0.63 33.59
C GLU A 681 10.84 -0.73 33.77
N PRO A 682 11.37 -1.42 34.80
CA PRO A 682 12.82 -1.58 34.98
C PRO A 682 13.47 -2.40 33.85
N ASN A 683 12.69 -3.23 33.18
CA ASN A 683 13.09 -4.15 32.12
C ASN A 683 12.97 -3.53 30.72
N ARG A 684 12.50 -2.29 30.61
CA ARG A 684 12.37 -1.59 29.32
C ARG A 684 13.74 -1.20 28.77
N VAL A 685 13.96 -1.51 27.50
CA VAL A 685 15.16 -1.13 26.76
C VAL A 685 15.17 0.38 26.55
N ARG A 686 16.29 1.04 26.84
CA ARG A 686 16.40 2.51 26.77
C ARG A 686 16.74 3.00 25.37
N LEU A 687 15.69 3.37 24.63
CA LEU A 687 15.80 3.92 23.27
C LEU A 687 15.08 5.26 23.08
N GLY A 688 14.34 5.77 24.09
CA GLY A 688 13.57 7.01 23.96
C GLY A 688 14.41 8.29 23.78
N ASP A 689 15.69 8.24 24.13
CA ASP A 689 16.67 9.31 23.91
C ASP A 689 17.54 9.06 22.66
N TRP A 690 17.27 8.01 21.89
CA TRP A 690 17.98 7.76 20.64
C TRP A 690 17.55 8.78 19.58
N ARG A 691 18.54 9.40 18.94
CA ARG A 691 18.37 10.42 17.92
C ARG A 691 19.30 10.07 16.78
N LEU A 692 18.79 10.02 15.55
CA LEU A 692 19.62 9.78 14.38
C LEU A 692 20.03 11.11 13.76
N THR A 693 21.31 11.23 13.39
CA THR A 693 21.77 12.31 12.51
C THR A 693 21.83 11.74 11.10
N VAL A 694 21.02 12.28 10.20
CA VAL A 694 20.92 11.82 8.81
C VAL A 694 21.53 12.88 7.90
N ASP A 695 22.32 12.42 6.93
CA ASP A 695 22.71 13.18 5.74
C ASP A 695 21.71 12.86 4.61
N PRO A 696 20.75 13.77 4.32
CA PRO A 696 19.72 13.49 3.34
C PRO A 696 20.28 13.21 1.95
N VAL A 697 21.37 13.88 1.54
CA VAL A 697 21.95 13.70 0.21
C VAL A 697 22.50 12.28 0.09
N ALA A 698 23.32 11.84 1.04
CA ALA A 698 23.84 10.48 1.04
C ALA A 698 22.71 9.43 1.13
N GLU A 699 21.71 9.66 2.00
CA GLU A 699 20.54 8.79 2.14
C GLU A 699 19.75 8.69 0.83
N TRP A 700 19.52 9.79 0.11
CA TRP A 700 18.80 9.77 -1.17
C TRP A 700 19.56 8.99 -2.26
N HIS A 701 20.90 9.09 -2.29
CA HIS A 701 21.72 8.27 -3.17
C HIS A 701 21.62 6.79 -2.83
N GLN A 702 21.74 6.44 -1.55
CA GLN A 702 21.59 5.07 -1.07
C GLN A 702 20.21 4.50 -1.46
N MET A 703 19.14 5.26 -1.23
CA MET A 703 17.78 4.86 -1.57
C MET A 703 17.54 4.71 -3.09
N PHE A 704 18.19 5.52 -3.92
CA PHE A 704 18.15 5.34 -5.37
C PHE A 704 18.80 4.03 -5.81
N VAL A 705 19.96 3.68 -5.22
CA VAL A 705 20.65 2.41 -5.50
C VAL A 705 19.81 1.22 -5.04
N ASP A 706 19.20 1.30 -3.85
CA ASP A 706 18.25 0.31 -3.35
C ASP A 706 17.10 0.13 -4.34
N ALA A 707 16.47 1.23 -4.75
CA ALA A 707 15.37 1.17 -5.69
C ALA A 707 15.76 0.54 -7.03
N TRP A 708 16.96 0.85 -7.54
CA TRP A 708 17.49 0.29 -8.76
C TRP A 708 17.71 -1.22 -8.64
N ARG A 709 18.37 -1.69 -7.58
CA ARG A 709 18.65 -3.12 -7.42
C ARG A 709 17.39 -3.93 -7.08
N LEU A 710 16.44 -3.37 -6.32
CA LEU A 710 15.16 -4.02 -6.03
C LEU A 710 14.35 -4.25 -7.31
N HIS A 711 14.29 -3.30 -8.25
CA HIS A 711 13.64 -3.55 -9.54
C HIS A 711 14.36 -4.63 -10.36
N ARG A 712 15.70 -4.62 -10.36
CA ARG A 712 16.50 -5.66 -11.04
C ARG A 712 16.18 -7.05 -10.48
N ASP A 713 16.08 -7.16 -9.16
CA ASP A 713 16.00 -8.44 -8.47
C ASP A 713 14.57 -8.97 -8.39
N PHE A 714 13.55 -8.10 -8.33
CA PHE A 714 12.16 -8.49 -8.07
C PHE A 714 11.20 -8.43 -9.26
N ALA A 715 11.59 -7.81 -10.38
CA ALA A 715 10.72 -7.79 -11.57
C ALA A 715 10.41 -9.21 -12.06
N TYR A 716 9.15 -9.44 -12.45
CA TYR A 716 8.65 -10.75 -12.90
C TYR A 716 9.41 -11.31 -14.12
N ASP A 717 10.00 -10.42 -14.93
CA ASP A 717 10.83 -10.76 -16.08
C ASP A 717 12.31 -10.50 -15.73
N PRO A 718 13.12 -11.54 -15.49
CA PRO A 718 14.54 -11.39 -15.18
C PRO A 718 15.34 -10.72 -16.30
N ALA A 719 14.84 -10.72 -17.54
CA ALA A 719 15.48 -10.02 -18.65
C ALA A 719 15.11 -8.53 -18.69
N LEU A 720 14.27 -8.04 -17.76
CA LEU A 720 13.80 -6.66 -17.65
C LEU A 720 13.25 -6.14 -18.98
N ARG A 721 12.52 -7.00 -19.71
CA ARG A 721 11.95 -6.73 -21.04
C ARG A 721 13.00 -6.33 -22.09
N GLY A 722 14.26 -6.71 -21.89
CA GLY A 722 15.39 -6.36 -22.74
C GLY A 722 15.95 -4.95 -22.51
N VAL A 723 15.55 -4.26 -21.44
CA VAL A 723 16.08 -2.93 -21.07
C VAL A 723 17.47 -3.09 -20.48
N ASP A 724 18.44 -2.28 -20.95
CA ASP A 724 19.75 -2.17 -20.30
C ASP A 724 19.63 -1.38 -19.00
N TRP A 725 19.45 -2.12 -17.90
CA TRP A 725 19.19 -1.55 -16.59
C TRP A 725 20.38 -0.78 -16.01
N ASN A 726 21.61 -1.13 -16.40
CA ASN A 726 22.80 -0.36 -16.01
C ASN A 726 22.84 0.98 -16.74
N ALA A 727 22.46 1.01 -18.03
CA ALA A 727 22.33 2.26 -18.77
C ALA A 727 21.21 3.15 -18.22
N VAL A 728 20.12 2.56 -17.72
CA VAL A 728 19.06 3.30 -17.00
C VAL A 728 19.64 3.97 -15.75
N ARG A 729 20.36 3.25 -14.89
CA ARG A 729 21.04 3.83 -13.72
C ARG A 729 21.96 4.98 -14.11
N ALA A 730 22.88 4.73 -15.04
CA ALA A 730 23.88 5.72 -15.46
C ALA A 730 23.25 7.02 -15.99
N ARG A 731 22.03 6.95 -16.52
CA ARG A 731 21.28 8.13 -16.99
C ARG A 731 20.57 8.90 -15.87
N HIS A 732 20.08 8.22 -14.83
CA HIS A 732 19.26 8.84 -13.78
C HIS A 732 20.06 9.24 -12.52
N GLU A 733 21.13 8.51 -12.19
CA GLU A 733 21.93 8.76 -10.98
C GLU A 733 22.51 10.18 -10.92
N PRO A 734 22.98 10.82 -12.02
CA PRO A 734 23.44 12.22 -11.97
C PRO A 734 22.36 13.24 -11.62
N LEU A 735 21.07 12.89 -11.71
CA LEU A 735 19.98 13.79 -11.34
C LEU A 735 19.88 13.97 -9.81
N LEU A 736 20.47 13.07 -9.04
CA LEU A 736 20.45 13.10 -7.57
C LEU A 736 21.22 14.31 -7.02
N ASP A 737 22.29 14.73 -7.71
CA ASP A 737 23.10 15.91 -7.34
C ASP A 737 22.30 17.23 -7.40
N ARG A 738 21.13 17.21 -8.05
CA ARG A 738 20.28 18.39 -8.25
C ARG A 738 19.16 18.50 -7.21
N ILE A 739 18.91 17.45 -6.43
CA ILE A 739 17.82 17.38 -5.46
C ILE A 739 18.03 18.40 -4.33
N GLY A 740 16.99 19.15 -4.01
CA GLY A 740 16.90 19.94 -2.78
C GLY A 740 15.74 19.52 -1.89
N HIS A 741 14.85 18.61 -2.31
CA HIS A 741 13.73 18.12 -1.51
C HIS A 741 13.46 16.62 -1.71
N ARG A 742 13.11 15.89 -0.64
CA ARG A 742 12.89 14.43 -0.67
C ARG A 742 11.86 13.99 -1.72
N ALA A 743 10.87 14.81 -2.03
CA ALA A 743 9.87 14.48 -3.05
C ALA A 743 10.43 14.44 -4.49
N GLU A 744 11.50 15.17 -4.78
CA GLU A 744 12.16 15.13 -6.09
C GLU A 744 12.84 13.77 -6.32
N LEU A 745 13.31 13.10 -5.25
CA LEU A 745 13.74 11.71 -5.33
C LEU A 745 12.59 10.80 -5.79
N ASN A 746 11.36 10.97 -5.28
CA ASN A 746 10.22 10.17 -5.75
C ASN A 746 9.99 10.33 -7.26
N THR A 747 10.20 11.55 -7.77
CA THR A 747 10.13 11.83 -9.20
C THR A 747 11.20 11.06 -9.98
N ILE A 748 12.45 11.06 -9.52
CA ILE A 748 13.55 10.30 -10.15
C ILE A 748 13.30 8.79 -10.10
N LEU A 749 12.86 8.27 -8.95
CA LEU A 749 12.51 6.86 -8.78
C LEU A 749 11.40 6.44 -9.75
N GLY A 750 10.38 7.29 -9.93
CA GLY A 750 9.30 7.05 -10.89
C GLY A 750 9.80 7.06 -12.34
N GLN A 751 10.65 8.02 -12.72
CA GLN A 751 11.25 8.06 -14.05
C GLN A 751 12.10 6.81 -14.35
N MET A 752 12.89 6.35 -13.38
CA MET A 752 13.69 5.13 -13.47
C MET A 752 12.80 3.89 -13.65
N ALA A 753 11.83 3.69 -12.75
CA ALA A 753 10.89 2.56 -12.80
C ALA A 753 10.11 2.53 -14.12
N SER A 754 9.74 3.71 -14.64
CA SER A 754 8.97 3.84 -15.88
C SER A 754 9.61 3.22 -17.10
N GLN A 755 10.94 3.09 -17.13
CA GLN A 755 11.67 2.55 -18.28
C GLN A 755 11.29 1.10 -18.60
N LEU A 756 10.76 0.35 -17.63
CA LEU A 756 10.28 -1.01 -17.85
C LEU A 756 8.91 -1.05 -18.56
N GLY A 757 8.09 0.01 -18.42
CA GLY A 757 6.76 0.06 -19.03
C GLY A 757 5.78 -0.98 -18.46
N ILE A 758 5.89 -1.29 -17.18
CA ILE A 758 5.07 -2.30 -16.48
C ILE A 758 4.19 -1.58 -15.45
N LEU A 759 2.89 -1.88 -15.41
CA LEU A 759 1.99 -1.41 -14.36
C LEU A 759 2.35 -2.03 -13.00
N HIS A 760 1.80 -1.50 -11.90
CA HIS A 760 2.23 -1.82 -10.53
C HIS A 760 3.66 -1.39 -10.17
N SER A 761 4.36 -0.68 -11.07
CA SER A 761 5.64 -0.02 -10.80
C SER A 761 5.41 1.34 -10.15
N GLN A 762 4.97 1.34 -8.89
CA GLN A 762 4.51 2.54 -8.15
C GLN A 762 5.57 3.03 -7.16
N VAL A 763 5.66 4.34 -6.97
CA VAL A 763 6.48 4.94 -5.91
C VAL A 763 5.57 5.43 -4.81
N ARG A 764 5.75 4.92 -3.58
CA ARG A 764 5.13 5.50 -2.39
C ARG A 764 6.14 6.39 -1.68
N PRO A 765 5.74 7.63 -1.33
CA PRO A 765 6.61 8.51 -0.57
C PRO A 765 6.93 7.88 0.80
N GLY A 766 8.15 8.14 1.28
CA GLY A 766 8.55 7.84 2.65
C GLY A 766 8.39 9.08 3.52
N ASP A 767 9.44 9.43 4.26
CA ASP A 767 9.43 10.53 5.22
C ASP A 767 9.59 11.91 4.54
N LEU A 768 8.46 12.49 4.15
CA LEU A 768 8.37 13.88 3.67
C LEU A 768 8.29 14.87 4.85
N PRO A 769 8.80 16.11 4.70
CA PRO A 769 8.52 17.16 5.67
C PRO A 769 7.02 17.50 5.66
N GLU A 770 6.43 17.73 6.83
CA GLU A 770 4.98 18.00 7.01
C GLU A 770 4.75 19.16 7.99
N ASP A 771 3.63 19.88 7.86
CA ASP A 771 3.15 20.86 8.84
C ASP A 771 2.09 20.27 9.79
N SER A 772 2.49 20.08 11.04
CA SER A 772 1.63 19.51 12.09
C SER A 772 0.70 20.51 12.80
N GLU A 773 0.80 21.82 12.51
CA GLU A 773 0.06 22.85 13.26
C GLU A 773 -1.40 23.04 12.76
N ASN A 774 -1.74 22.53 11.57
CA ASN A 774 -3.04 22.78 10.94
C ASN A 774 -4.14 21.81 11.40
N GLY A 775 -5.32 22.39 11.67
CA GLY A 775 -6.50 21.62 12.05
C GLY A 775 -7.12 20.87 10.87
N ALA A 776 -7.44 19.59 11.06
CA ALA A 776 -8.10 18.79 10.03
C ALA A 776 -9.51 19.32 9.68
N MET A 777 -9.87 19.31 8.39
CA MET A 777 -11.21 19.63 7.92
C MET A 777 -12.27 18.66 8.45
N ALA A 778 -13.50 19.17 8.64
CA ALA A 778 -14.65 18.34 9.01
C ALA A 778 -15.89 18.60 8.13
N PHE A 779 -16.77 17.62 8.07
CA PHE A 779 -17.85 17.48 7.09
C PHE A 779 -19.17 17.09 7.73
N LEU A 780 -20.30 17.45 7.11
CA LEU A 780 -21.64 17.08 7.61
C LEU A 780 -22.37 16.06 6.70
N GLY A 781 -21.87 15.82 5.48
CA GLY A 781 -22.40 14.81 4.56
C GLY A 781 -23.62 15.26 3.77
N ALA A 782 -23.49 16.40 3.10
CA ALA A 782 -24.52 17.02 2.30
C ALA A 782 -23.90 17.90 1.21
N ASP A 783 -24.73 18.23 0.22
CA ASP A 783 -24.42 19.22 -0.81
C ASP A 783 -25.09 20.56 -0.46
N TYR A 784 -24.41 21.66 -0.80
CA TYR A 784 -24.82 23.00 -0.40
C TYR A 784 -24.81 23.99 -1.55
N THR A 785 -25.77 24.91 -1.53
CA THR A 785 -25.79 26.09 -2.39
C THR A 785 -25.84 27.37 -1.52
N PRO A 786 -24.93 28.32 -1.75
CA PRO A 786 -24.98 29.65 -1.15
C PRO A 786 -26.28 30.38 -1.49
N VAL A 787 -26.95 30.91 -0.47
CA VAL A 787 -28.15 31.73 -0.63
C VAL A 787 -28.07 32.97 0.26
N ALA A 788 -28.98 33.92 0.07
CA ALA A 788 -29.08 35.07 0.95
C ALA A 788 -29.30 34.62 2.41
N GLY A 789 -28.35 34.91 3.29
CA GLY A 789 -28.44 34.62 4.72
C GLY A 789 -27.89 33.27 5.18
N GLY A 790 -27.24 32.49 4.30
CA GLY A 790 -26.46 31.30 4.68
C GLY A 790 -26.26 30.27 3.56
N LEU A 791 -25.92 29.03 3.94
CA LEU A 791 -25.82 27.90 3.01
C LEU A 791 -27.08 27.03 3.04
N ARG A 792 -27.78 26.88 1.91
CA ARG A 792 -28.91 25.96 1.79
C ARG A 792 -28.41 24.54 1.62
N VAL A 793 -29.00 23.59 2.36
CA VAL A 793 -28.80 22.15 2.17
C VAL A 793 -29.61 21.69 0.95
N ASP A 794 -28.96 21.31 -0.14
CA ASP A 794 -29.65 20.86 -1.36
C ASP A 794 -29.91 19.35 -1.37
N ALA A 795 -28.97 18.57 -0.83
CA ALA A 795 -29.10 17.12 -0.68
C ALA A 795 -28.39 16.66 0.60
N ILE A 796 -28.91 15.62 1.23
CA ILE A 796 -28.25 14.91 2.33
C ILE A 796 -27.87 13.53 1.81
N TRP A 797 -26.56 13.25 1.79
CA TRP A 797 -26.02 12.02 1.22
C TRP A 797 -26.72 10.78 1.78
N ARG A 798 -27.06 9.86 0.89
CA ARG A 798 -27.67 8.56 1.18
C ARG A 798 -26.65 7.66 1.85
N ALA A 799 -27.18 6.73 2.61
CA ALA A 799 -26.46 5.61 3.20
C ALA A 799 -27.46 4.47 3.37
N GLU A 800 -26.96 3.24 3.43
CA GLU A 800 -27.78 2.08 3.74
C GLU A 800 -28.46 2.27 5.10
N SER A 801 -29.78 2.07 5.14
CA SER A 801 -30.57 2.37 6.34
C SER A 801 -30.14 1.52 7.52
N ASP A 802 -29.80 0.25 7.29
CA ASP A 802 -29.56 -0.70 8.38
C ASP A 802 -28.11 -0.62 8.92
N LEU A 803 -27.19 -0.03 8.16
CA LEU A 803 -25.82 0.22 8.61
C LEU A 803 -25.70 1.58 9.32
N VAL A 804 -26.19 1.64 10.55
CA VAL A 804 -26.23 2.87 11.38
C VAL A 804 -24.87 3.57 11.47
N ALA A 805 -23.77 2.81 11.60
CA ALA A 805 -22.41 3.35 11.70
C ALA A 805 -21.93 4.08 10.43
N SER A 806 -22.53 3.76 9.27
CA SER A 806 -22.17 4.37 7.97
C SER A 806 -22.93 5.67 7.68
N ARG A 807 -23.89 6.06 8.53
CA ARG A 807 -24.75 7.22 8.26
C ARG A 807 -23.97 8.53 8.38
N PRO A 808 -24.04 9.42 7.37
CA PRO A 808 -23.44 10.75 7.47
C PRO A 808 -24.08 11.57 8.59
N PRO A 809 -23.36 12.56 9.15
CA PRO A 809 -23.82 13.35 10.31
C PRO A 809 -25.25 13.89 10.20
N LEU A 810 -25.63 14.49 9.07
CA LEU A 810 -26.98 15.06 8.90
C LEU A 810 -28.10 14.02 8.72
N ARG A 811 -27.77 12.74 8.55
CA ARG A 811 -28.74 11.63 8.45
C ARG A 811 -28.85 10.84 9.75
N ARG A 812 -28.07 11.18 10.78
CA ARG A 812 -28.12 10.49 12.09
C ARG A 812 -29.46 10.77 12.80
N PRO A 813 -30.03 9.78 13.52
CA PRO A 813 -31.20 10.00 14.35
C PRO A 813 -30.98 11.14 15.36
N GLY A 814 -31.99 11.98 15.56
CA GLY A 814 -31.91 13.14 16.48
C GLY A 814 -31.36 14.43 15.86
N VAL A 815 -30.83 14.39 14.64
CA VAL A 815 -30.38 15.58 13.90
C VAL A 815 -31.53 16.09 13.01
N ASP A 816 -32.28 17.11 13.46
CA ASP A 816 -33.40 17.70 12.70
C ASP A 816 -32.93 18.74 11.68
N VAL A 817 -32.18 18.30 10.67
CA VAL A 817 -31.79 19.08 9.49
C VAL A 817 -32.47 18.51 8.25
N ARG A 818 -33.03 19.36 7.40
CA ARG A 818 -33.80 18.95 6.22
C ARG A 818 -33.24 19.58 4.95
N VAL A 819 -33.44 18.90 3.83
CA VAL A 819 -33.24 19.50 2.51
C VAL A 819 -34.09 20.78 2.43
N GLY A 820 -33.45 21.88 2.00
CA GLY A 820 -34.02 23.22 1.95
C GLY A 820 -33.78 24.10 3.18
N ASP A 821 -33.31 23.55 4.31
CA ASP A 821 -32.88 24.36 5.47
C ASP A 821 -31.63 25.17 5.10
N VAL A 822 -31.52 26.40 5.63
CA VAL A 822 -30.35 27.27 5.42
C VAL A 822 -29.52 27.34 6.70
N ILE A 823 -28.29 26.85 6.66
CA ILE A 823 -27.31 26.96 7.75
C ILE A 823 -26.81 28.39 7.82
N GLN A 824 -27.11 29.08 8.92
CA GLN A 824 -26.71 30.47 9.13
C GLN A 824 -25.48 30.58 10.04
N ARG A 825 -25.33 29.67 11.01
CA ARG A 825 -24.21 29.67 11.96
C ARG A 825 -23.80 28.27 12.40
N VAL A 826 -22.53 28.15 12.77
CA VAL A 826 -21.95 27.00 13.49
C VAL A 826 -21.31 27.51 14.78
N ASP A 827 -21.80 27.07 15.94
CA ASP A 827 -21.39 27.56 17.27
C ASP A 827 -21.36 29.09 17.36
N GLY A 828 -22.38 29.73 16.80
CA GLY A 828 -22.51 31.19 16.77
C GLY A 828 -21.67 31.91 15.70
N ARG A 829 -20.75 31.22 15.00
CA ARG A 829 -19.99 31.80 13.88
C ARG A 829 -20.85 31.86 12.62
N PRO A 830 -20.99 33.03 11.97
CA PRO A 830 -21.72 33.15 10.71
C PRO A 830 -21.18 32.24 9.62
N VAL A 831 -22.08 31.66 8.83
CA VAL A 831 -21.77 30.88 7.64
C VAL A 831 -22.54 31.49 6.47
N ALA A 832 -21.82 31.99 5.47
CA ALA A 832 -22.40 32.50 4.22
C ALA A 832 -21.92 31.69 3.01
N SER A 833 -20.79 31.00 3.14
CA SER A 833 -20.13 30.23 2.09
C SER A 833 -19.66 28.85 2.58
N LEU A 834 -19.33 27.96 1.65
CA LEU A 834 -18.71 26.66 1.96
C LEU A 834 -17.40 26.85 2.72
N ALA A 835 -16.61 27.88 2.37
CA ALA A 835 -15.39 28.23 3.10
C ALA A 835 -15.67 28.54 4.58
N ASP A 836 -16.68 29.38 4.87
CA ASP A 836 -17.06 29.69 6.25
C ASP A 836 -17.50 28.44 7.02
N LEU A 837 -18.26 27.55 6.37
CA LEU A 837 -18.69 26.29 6.96
C LEU A 837 -17.49 25.41 7.32
N ARG A 838 -16.52 25.23 6.41
CA ARG A 838 -15.32 24.42 6.67
C ARG A 838 -14.47 25.01 7.79
N LEU A 839 -14.24 26.32 7.76
CA LEU A 839 -13.46 27.01 8.79
C LEU A 839 -14.15 26.93 10.16
N ALA A 840 -15.48 27.02 10.22
CA ALA A 840 -16.20 26.90 11.48
C ALA A 840 -16.23 25.47 12.06
N LEU A 841 -16.00 24.46 11.22
CA LEU A 841 -15.94 23.04 11.57
C LEU A 841 -14.51 22.49 11.75
N THR A 842 -13.49 23.25 11.38
CA THR A 842 -12.07 22.82 11.41
C THR A 842 -11.67 22.36 12.81
N GLY A 843 -11.07 21.16 12.90
CA GLY A 843 -10.67 20.54 14.17
C GLY A 843 -11.82 19.98 15.03
N LYS A 844 -13.07 19.99 14.54
CA LYS A 844 -14.26 19.57 15.30
C LYS A 844 -14.86 18.22 14.88
N ALA A 845 -14.13 17.43 14.09
CA ALA A 845 -14.57 16.07 13.79
C ALA A 845 -14.75 15.26 15.09
N GLY A 846 -15.88 14.55 15.23
CA GLY A 846 -16.21 13.80 16.44
C GLY A 846 -16.65 14.65 17.63
N GLN A 847 -16.75 15.98 17.50
CA GLN A 847 -17.20 16.89 18.55
C GLN A 847 -18.57 17.46 18.21
N GLN A 848 -19.47 17.56 19.20
CA GLN A 848 -20.77 18.16 18.97
C GLN A 848 -20.65 19.66 18.67
N VAL A 849 -21.30 20.09 17.60
CA VAL A 849 -21.45 21.50 17.21
C VAL A 849 -22.93 21.84 17.07
N ARG A 850 -23.29 23.08 17.36
CA ARG A 850 -24.63 23.61 17.14
C ARG A 850 -24.73 24.29 15.79
N LEU A 851 -25.67 23.86 14.97
CA LEU A 851 -26.11 24.56 13.76
C LEU A 851 -27.30 25.46 14.10
N ASP A 852 -27.23 26.74 13.75
CA ASP A 852 -28.42 27.61 13.69
C ASP A 852 -28.92 27.66 12.24
N LEU A 853 -30.21 27.38 12.06
CA LEU A 853 -30.83 27.12 10.77
C LEU A 853 -32.01 28.07 10.54
N LEU A 854 -32.27 28.38 9.27
CA LEU A 854 -33.52 28.96 8.82
C LEU A 854 -34.30 27.91 8.02
N ARG A 855 -35.44 27.49 8.57
CA ARG A 855 -36.40 26.57 7.93
C ARG A 855 -37.54 27.38 7.34
N GLY A 856 -37.47 27.67 6.05
CA GLY A 856 -38.38 28.61 5.40
C GLY A 856 -38.25 30.01 5.99
N ARG A 857 -39.11 30.37 6.96
CA ARG A 857 -39.04 31.64 7.72
C ARG A 857 -38.83 31.46 9.22
N ALA A 858 -38.81 30.22 9.72
CA ALA A 858 -38.68 29.93 11.13
C ALA A 858 -37.22 29.65 11.50
N ALA A 859 -36.78 30.19 12.63
CA ALA A 859 -35.50 29.82 13.23
C ALA A 859 -35.59 28.39 13.78
N ALA A 860 -34.56 27.59 13.51
CA ALA A 860 -34.38 26.25 14.04
C ALA A 860 -32.92 26.05 14.45
N SER A 861 -32.62 24.97 15.18
CA SER A 861 -31.26 24.60 15.52
C SER A 861 -31.12 23.09 15.64
N ALA A 862 -29.95 22.57 15.33
CA ALA A 862 -29.62 21.15 15.48
C ALA A 862 -28.24 20.99 16.12
N LEU A 863 -28.07 19.97 16.95
CA LEU A 863 -26.75 19.49 17.36
C LEU A 863 -26.31 18.40 16.39
N VAL A 864 -25.09 18.50 15.90
CA VAL A 864 -24.51 17.53 14.97
C VAL A 864 -23.07 17.24 15.38
N GLU A 865 -22.61 16.04 15.09
CA GLU A 865 -21.21 15.66 15.26
C GLU A 865 -20.57 15.51 13.87
N PRO A 866 -19.75 16.47 13.42
CA PRO A 866 -19.10 16.43 12.12
C PRO A 866 -18.19 15.21 11.98
N MET A 867 -18.03 14.73 10.76
CA MET A 867 -17.09 13.64 10.45
C MET A 867 -15.76 14.19 9.91
N ASN A 868 -14.70 13.41 10.05
CA ASN A 868 -13.41 13.69 9.41
C ASN A 868 -13.46 13.42 7.90
N PHE A 869 -12.35 13.66 7.22
CA PHE A 869 -12.22 13.45 5.78
C PHE A 869 -12.53 12.00 5.35
N ASN A 870 -12.03 10.99 6.07
CA ASN A 870 -12.30 9.58 5.77
C ASN A 870 -13.78 9.22 5.88
N GLY A 871 -14.47 9.77 6.89
CA GLY A 871 -15.92 9.64 7.02
C GLY A 871 -16.65 10.25 5.82
N ALA A 872 -16.22 11.44 5.37
CA ALA A 872 -16.83 12.11 4.21
C ALA A 872 -16.64 11.32 2.92
N ARG A 873 -15.44 10.76 2.71
CA ARG A 873 -15.15 9.88 1.58
C ARG A 873 -16.06 8.66 1.59
N THR A 874 -16.15 7.95 2.71
CA THR A 874 -17.04 6.78 2.85
C THR A 874 -18.51 7.15 2.62
N ALA A 875 -18.99 8.25 3.19
CA ALA A 875 -20.38 8.69 3.00
C ALA A 875 -20.68 9.06 1.54
N SER A 876 -19.76 9.72 0.84
CA SER A 876 -19.92 10.05 -0.58
C SER A 876 -19.93 8.80 -1.46
N TYR A 877 -19.09 7.81 -1.15
CA TYR A 877 -19.13 6.50 -1.81
C TYR A 877 -20.47 5.79 -1.63
N MET A 878 -20.99 5.75 -0.39
CA MET A 878 -22.28 5.12 -0.12
C MET A 878 -23.43 5.84 -0.83
N ASP A 879 -23.40 7.18 -0.92
CA ASP A 879 -24.40 7.91 -1.69
C ASP A 879 -24.40 7.51 -3.17
N PHE A 880 -23.21 7.39 -3.77
CA PHE A 880 -23.04 6.94 -5.15
C PHE A 880 -23.61 5.54 -5.36
N VAL A 881 -23.26 4.58 -4.50
CA VAL A 881 -23.73 3.18 -4.59
C VAL A 881 -25.24 3.10 -4.42
N GLU A 882 -25.81 3.74 -3.40
CA GLU A 882 -27.25 3.73 -3.15
C GLU A 882 -28.03 4.46 -4.24
N GLY A 883 -27.41 5.42 -4.93
CA GLY A 883 -27.98 6.05 -6.10
C GLY A 883 -28.06 5.13 -7.31
N ASN A 884 -26.99 4.43 -7.64
CA ASN A 884 -27.01 3.47 -8.74
C ASN A 884 -27.97 2.30 -8.42
N ARG A 885 -28.01 1.83 -7.17
CA ARG A 885 -28.96 0.80 -6.72
C ARG A 885 -30.41 1.24 -6.92
N ALA A 886 -30.77 2.45 -6.49
CA ALA A 886 -32.10 2.99 -6.69
C ALA A 886 -32.44 3.19 -8.19
N GLN A 887 -31.46 3.58 -9.00
CA GLN A 887 -31.63 3.76 -10.44
C GLN A 887 -31.85 2.43 -11.16
N ALA A 888 -31.07 1.38 -10.84
CA ALA A 888 -31.26 0.05 -11.41
C ALA A 888 -32.67 -0.48 -11.13
N LEU A 889 -33.11 -0.40 -9.87
CA LEU A 889 -34.44 -0.83 -9.45
C LEU A 889 -35.55 -0.06 -10.18
N ALA A 890 -35.39 1.25 -10.34
CA ALA A 890 -36.37 2.09 -11.03
C ALA A 890 -36.45 1.78 -12.54
N LEU A 891 -35.31 1.57 -13.20
CA LEU A 891 -35.22 1.26 -14.63
C LEU A 891 -35.81 -0.12 -14.96
N SER A 892 -35.61 -1.11 -14.09
CA SER A 892 -36.09 -2.49 -14.29
C SER A 892 -37.49 -2.75 -13.74
N GLY A 893 -38.16 -1.74 -13.16
CA GLY A 893 -39.44 -1.93 -12.47
C GLY A 893 -39.38 -2.91 -11.30
N GLY A 894 -38.20 -3.08 -10.66
CA GLY A 894 -38.02 -3.97 -9.51
C GLY A 894 -37.32 -5.32 -9.79
N ASN A 895 -37.08 -5.69 -11.05
CA ASN A 895 -36.54 -7.01 -11.40
C ASN A 895 -35.01 -7.17 -11.30
N VAL A 896 -34.25 -6.07 -11.33
CA VAL A 896 -32.78 -6.10 -11.42
C VAL A 896 -32.17 -5.55 -10.12
N GLY A 897 -31.39 -6.40 -9.46
CA GLY A 897 -30.55 -6.03 -8.33
C GLY A 897 -29.23 -5.38 -8.75
N TYR A 898 -28.54 -4.77 -7.81
CA TYR A 898 -27.27 -4.08 -8.01
C TYR A 898 -26.31 -4.32 -6.83
N ILE A 899 -25.04 -4.59 -7.13
CA ILE A 899 -23.94 -4.70 -6.17
C ILE A 899 -22.78 -3.92 -6.76
N HIS A 900 -22.07 -3.16 -5.92
CA HIS A 900 -20.83 -2.52 -6.34
C HIS A 900 -19.66 -2.99 -5.48
N LEU A 901 -18.60 -3.44 -6.12
CA LEU A 901 -17.34 -3.82 -5.47
C LEU A 901 -16.30 -2.76 -5.82
N ARG A 902 -15.93 -1.96 -4.83
CA ARG A 902 -14.97 -0.85 -5.02
C ARG A 902 -13.52 -1.33 -5.05
N ALA A 903 -13.26 -2.49 -4.51
CA ALA A 903 -11.97 -3.17 -4.53
C ALA A 903 -12.22 -4.68 -4.49
N MET A 904 -11.16 -5.46 -4.32
CA MET A 904 -11.21 -6.90 -4.17
C MET A 904 -10.57 -7.32 -2.84
N GLY A 905 -10.90 -6.63 -1.74
CA GLY A 905 -10.39 -6.92 -0.40
C GLY A 905 -11.41 -7.62 0.50
N ALA A 906 -11.01 -7.96 1.73
CA ALA A 906 -11.88 -8.61 2.72
C ALA A 906 -13.19 -7.83 2.99
N SER A 907 -13.16 -6.48 2.96
CA SER A 907 -14.36 -5.66 3.07
C SER A 907 -15.32 -5.83 1.90
N ASP A 908 -14.81 -6.10 0.71
CA ASP A 908 -15.60 -6.32 -0.50
C ASP A 908 -16.20 -7.72 -0.52
N VAL A 909 -15.53 -8.73 0.08
CA VAL A 909 -16.15 -10.04 0.39
C VAL A 909 -17.36 -9.85 1.31
N ALA A 910 -17.20 -9.07 2.39
CA ALA A 910 -18.30 -8.78 3.32
C ALA A 910 -19.44 -8.02 2.63
N THR A 911 -19.10 -7.05 1.76
CA THR A 911 -20.09 -6.30 0.97
C THR A 911 -20.85 -7.21 0.00
N PHE A 912 -20.12 -8.08 -0.73
CA PHE A 912 -20.71 -9.06 -1.62
C PHE A 912 -21.65 -10.00 -0.86
N ALA A 913 -21.21 -10.59 0.26
CA ALA A 913 -22.04 -11.46 1.08
C ALA A 913 -23.30 -10.74 1.62
N ARG A 914 -23.17 -9.47 2.03
CA ARG A 914 -24.31 -8.68 2.51
C ARG A 914 -25.35 -8.49 1.40
N ASP A 915 -24.91 -8.08 0.20
CA ASP A 915 -25.79 -7.62 -0.87
C ASP A 915 -26.26 -8.72 -1.83
N TYR A 916 -25.43 -9.74 -2.08
CA TYR A 916 -25.73 -10.85 -2.98
C TYR A 916 -26.91 -11.68 -2.46
N PHE A 917 -26.84 -12.12 -1.21
CA PHE A 917 -27.90 -12.95 -0.63
C PHE A 917 -29.21 -12.19 -0.41
N ALA A 918 -29.16 -10.85 -0.28
CA ALA A 918 -30.37 -10.02 -0.24
C ALA A 918 -31.08 -9.92 -1.60
N GLN A 919 -30.39 -10.27 -2.69
CA GLN A 919 -30.85 -10.09 -4.07
C GLN A 919 -30.85 -11.41 -4.87
N VAL A 920 -30.58 -12.55 -4.22
CA VAL A 920 -30.39 -13.86 -4.88
C VAL A 920 -31.63 -14.37 -5.61
N ASP A 921 -32.82 -13.95 -5.16
CA ASP A 921 -34.10 -14.33 -5.77
C ASP A 921 -34.57 -13.35 -6.87
N MET A 922 -33.84 -12.25 -7.12
CA MET A 922 -34.16 -11.33 -8.21
C MET A 922 -33.85 -11.97 -9.57
N PRO A 923 -34.70 -11.78 -10.60
CA PRO A 923 -34.46 -12.32 -11.94
C PRO A 923 -33.19 -11.81 -12.64
N GLY A 924 -32.72 -10.61 -12.29
CA GLY A 924 -31.47 -10.04 -12.81
C GLY A 924 -30.59 -9.43 -11.73
N LEU A 925 -29.27 -9.46 -11.92
CA LEU A 925 -28.28 -8.89 -11.02
C LEU A 925 -27.15 -8.19 -11.78
N ILE A 926 -26.88 -6.95 -11.40
CA ILE A 926 -25.70 -6.22 -11.87
C ILE A 926 -24.60 -6.30 -10.81
N ILE A 927 -23.42 -6.77 -11.20
CA ILE A 927 -22.19 -6.65 -10.41
C ILE A 927 -21.33 -5.56 -11.04
N ASP A 928 -21.26 -4.41 -10.39
CA ASP A 928 -20.53 -3.25 -10.85
C ASP A 928 -19.11 -3.24 -10.25
N VAL A 929 -18.11 -3.41 -11.13
CA VAL A 929 -16.68 -3.33 -10.80
C VAL A 929 -16.01 -2.15 -11.52
N ARG A 930 -16.79 -1.15 -11.96
CA ARG A 930 -16.24 0.11 -12.46
C ARG A 930 -15.47 0.79 -11.35
N ASN A 931 -14.29 1.33 -11.68
CA ASN A 931 -13.39 1.98 -10.71
C ASN A 931 -12.99 1.06 -9.54
N ASN A 932 -12.97 -0.25 -9.75
CA ASN A 932 -12.48 -1.23 -8.78
C ASN A 932 -10.95 -1.15 -8.66
N SER A 933 -10.42 -1.00 -7.44
CA SER A 933 -8.99 -0.80 -7.19
C SER A 933 -8.14 -2.06 -7.01
N GLY A 934 -8.68 -3.25 -7.32
CA GLY A 934 -7.96 -4.53 -7.17
C GLY A 934 -7.90 -5.07 -5.74
N GLY A 935 -7.15 -6.15 -5.54
CA GLY A 935 -7.12 -6.97 -4.33
C GLY A 935 -6.79 -8.42 -4.64
N ASN A 936 -7.51 -9.40 -4.08
CA ASN A 936 -7.22 -10.83 -4.27
C ASN A 936 -8.38 -11.80 -3.96
N ILE A 937 -9.61 -11.42 -4.28
CA ILE A 937 -10.82 -12.20 -3.92
C ILE A 937 -11.62 -12.66 -5.15
N ASP A 938 -11.13 -12.39 -6.36
CA ASP A 938 -11.76 -12.79 -7.63
C ASP A 938 -12.28 -14.23 -7.60
N SER A 939 -11.46 -15.18 -7.16
CA SER A 939 -11.76 -16.61 -7.13
C SER A 939 -12.88 -16.97 -6.16
N ILE A 940 -13.01 -16.25 -5.04
CA ILE A 940 -14.11 -16.43 -4.06
C ILE A 940 -15.44 -16.08 -4.73
N ILE A 941 -15.49 -14.94 -5.43
CA ILE A 941 -16.71 -14.45 -6.07
C ILE A 941 -17.06 -15.32 -7.28
N ILE A 942 -16.08 -15.65 -8.13
CA ILE A 942 -16.27 -16.53 -9.29
C ILE A 942 -16.79 -17.91 -8.83
N ALA A 943 -16.22 -18.49 -7.76
CA ALA A 943 -16.67 -19.77 -7.24
C ALA A 943 -18.13 -19.73 -6.76
N GLN A 944 -18.58 -18.63 -6.17
CA GLN A 944 -19.98 -18.46 -5.79
C GLN A 944 -20.91 -18.38 -7.02
N LEU A 945 -20.50 -17.65 -8.07
CA LEU A 945 -21.27 -17.48 -9.30
C LEU A 945 -21.32 -18.74 -10.17
N LEU A 946 -20.32 -19.63 -10.05
CA LEU A 946 -20.28 -20.91 -10.76
C LEU A 946 -21.22 -21.98 -10.17
N ARG A 947 -21.85 -21.74 -9.01
CA ARG A 947 -22.77 -22.71 -8.42
C ARG A 947 -24.01 -22.89 -9.29
N GLN A 948 -24.29 -24.12 -9.71
CA GLN A 948 -25.48 -24.45 -10.51
C GLN A 948 -26.44 -25.39 -9.76
N PRO A 949 -27.72 -25.00 -9.56
CA PRO A 949 -28.71 -25.87 -8.95
C PRO A 949 -29.19 -26.94 -9.94
N TRP A 950 -29.29 -28.20 -9.49
CA TRP A 950 -29.78 -29.33 -10.30
C TRP A 950 -30.96 -30.07 -9.66
N ALA A 951 -31.28 -29.75 -8.40
CA ALA A 951 -32.46 -30.23 -7.68
C ALA A 951 -32.92 -29.16 -6.68
N PHE A 952 -34.10 -29.37 -6.10
CA PHE A 952 -34.63 -28.52 -5.03
C PHE A 952 -35.40 -29.35 -4.00
N TRP A 953 -35.52 -28.82 -2.79
CA TRP A 953 -36.35 -29.34 -1.72
C TRP A 953 -37.55 -28.42 -1.51
N ALA A 954 -38.73 -29.02 -1.37
CA ALA A 954 -39.98 -28.30 -1.09
C ALA A 954 -40.95 -29.23 -0.34
N ALA A 955 -41.98 -28.66 0.29
CA ALA A 955 -43.07 -29.48 0.82
C ALA A 955 -43.89 -30.08 -0.34
N PRO A 956 -44.25 -31.38 -0.31
CA PRO A 956 -44.99 -32.03 -1.41
C PRO A 956 -46.37 -31.44 -1.70
N ASP A 957 -46.95 -30.68 -0.75
CA ASP A 957 -48.23 -29.98 -0.90
C ASP A 957 -48.07 -28.57 -1.51
N GLY A 958 -46.84 -28.17 -1.85
CA GLY A 958 -46.51 -26.86 -2.41
C GLY A 958 -46.46 -25.73 -1.37
N THR A 959 -46.53 -26.04 -0.07
CA THR A 959 -46.37 -25.05 1.00
C THR A 959 -44.90 -24.79 1.35
N GLY A 960 -44.64 -23.67 2.02
CA GLY A 960 -43.27 -23.26 2.38
C GLY A 960 -42.48 -22.66 1.21
N VAL A 961 -41.18 -22.42 1.43
CA VAL A 961 -40.27 -21.85 0.44
C VAL A 961 -39.40 -22.98 -0.13
N PRO A 962 -39.49 -23.28 -1.45
CA PRO A 962 -38.56 -24.21 -2.09
C PRO A 962 -37.12 -23.71 -2.01
N THR A 963 -36.16 -24.60 -1.80
CA THR A 963 -34.74 -24.27 -1.73
C THR A 963 -33.94 -25.16 -2.67
N THR A 964 -32.95 -24.60 -3.36
CA THR A 964 -32.09 -25.36 -4.26
C THR A 964 -31.10 -26.23 -3.50
N ASN A 965 -30.68 -27.33 -4.13
CA ASN A 965 -29.70 -28.24 -3.56
C ASN A 965 -28.29 -27.63 -3.45
N MET A 966 -27.99 -26.65 -4.31
CA MET A 966 -26.86 -25.74 -4.17
C MET A 966 -27.37 -24.45 -3.52
N GLN A 967 -27.19 -24.31 -2.21
CA GLN A 967 -27.71 -23.18 -1.44
C GLN A 967 -27.07 -21.87 -1.90
N GLY A 968 -27.91 -20.84 -2.05
CA GLY A 968 -27.46 -19.51 -2.49
C GLY A 968 -26.94 -19.45 -3.93
N ALA A 969 -27.13 -20.49 -4.74
CA ALA A 969 -26.84 -20.44 -6.16
C ALA A 969 -27.77 -19.44 -6.85
N TYR A 970 -27.21 -18.52 -7.62
CA TYR A 970 -28.00 -17.56 -8.38
C TYR A 970 -28.70 -18.27 -9.54
N ARG A 971 -29.98 -17.96 -9.74
CA ARG A 971 -30.82 -18.60 -10.79
C ARG A 971 -31.20 -17.66 -11.93
N GLY A 972 -31.00 -16.35 -11.72
CA GLY A 972 -31.30 -15.32 -12.70
C GLY A 972 -30.13 -15.03 -13.63
N HIS A 973 -30.25 -13.92 -14.36
CA HIS A 973 -29.22 -13.43 -15.28
C HIS A 973 -28.29 -12.43 -14.60
N VAL A 974 -26.98 -12.54 -14.84
CA VAL A 974 -25.98 -11.62 -14.28
C VAL A 974 -25.40 -10.78 -15.42
N ALA A 975 -25.12 -9.51 -15.16
CA ALA A 975 -24.31 -8.65 -16.01
C ALA A 975 -23.22 -7.97 -15.18
N VAL A 976 -22.04 -7.79 -15.75
CA VAL A 976 -20.90 -7.16 -15.05
C VAL A 976 -20.54 -5.83 -15.73
N LEU A 977 -20.50 -4.75 -14.95
CA LEU A 977 -20.05 -3.44 -15.43
C LEU A 977 -18.55 -3.28 -15.20
N ILE A 978 -17.82 -2.93 -16.25
CA ILE A 978 -16.37 -2.65 -16.24
C ILE A 978 -16.09 -1.27 -16.83
N ASP A 979 -14.99 -0.63 -16.41
CA ASP A 979 -14.52 0.60 -17.03
C ASP A 979 -12.99 0.69 -17.07
N GLU A 980 -12.47 1.82 -17.57
CA GLU A 980 -11.03 2.06 -17.68
C GLU A 980 -10.28 2.11 -16.35
N ARG A 981 -11.00 2.07 -15.22
CA ARG A 981 -10.44 2.06 -13.86
C ARG A 981 -10.74 0.76 -13.12
N THR A 982 -11.36 -0.24 -13.74
CA THR A 982 -11.28 -1.60 -13.25
C THR A 982 -9.82 -2.03 -13.35
N TYR A 983 -9.19 -2.29 -12.19
CA TYR A 983 -7.74 -2.39 -12.04
C TYR A 983 -7.33 -3.68 -11.30
N SER A 984 -6.21 -4.28 -11.69
CA SER A 984 -5.60 -5.43 -10.99
C SER A 984 -6.56 -6.60 -10.82
N ASP A 985 -6.81 -7.10 -9.61
CA ASP A 985 -7.73 -8.24 -9.40
C ASP A 985 -9.17 -8.00 -9.86
N GLY A 986 -9.62 -6.74 -9.99
CA GLY A 986 -10.88 -6.42 -10.67
C GLY A 986 -10.88 -6.85 -12.14
N GLU A 987 -9.72 -6.83 -12.79
CA GLU A 987 -9.51 -7.30 -14.15
C GLU A 987 -9.36 -8.81 -14.22
N THR A 988 -8.70 -9.43 -13.23
CA THR A 988 -8.68 -10.89 -13.07
C THR A 988 -10.11 -11.43 -12.97
N PHE A 989 -10.96 -10.79 -12.15
CA PHE A 989 -12.38 -11.10 -12.05
C PHE A 989 -13.08 -10.95 -13.41
N ALA A 990 -12.94 -9.80 -14.07
CA ALA A 990 -13.57 -9.58 -15.39
C ALA A 990 -13.10 -10.60 -16.44
N ALA A 991 -11.80 -10.91 -16.49
CA ALA A 991 -11.23 -11.91 -17.37
C ALA A 991 -11.78 -13.31 -17.09
N GLY A 992 -11.91 -13.68 -15.81
CA GLY A 992 -12.50 -14.93 -15.37
C GLY A 992 -13.97 -15.06 -15.77
N ILE A 993 -14.78 -14.03 -15.50
CA ILE A 993 -16.21 -13.97 -15.89
C ILE A 993 -16.38 -14.20 -17.39
N LYS A 994 -15.60 -13.49 -18.21
CA LYS A 994 -15.65 -13.60 -19.67
C LYS A 994 -15.15 -14.95 -20.17
N SER A 995 -14.00 -15.42 -19.66
CA SER A 995 -13.38 -16.67 -20.12
C SER A 995 -14.22 -17.91 -19.77
N LEU A 996 -14.95 -17.85 -18.65
CA LEU A 996 -15.82 -18.93 -18.18
C LEU A 996 -17.26 -18.81 -18.69
N GLY A 997 -17.60 -17.73 -19.40
CA GLY A 997 -18.96 -17.48 -19.92
C GLY A 997 -20.01 -17.28 -18.84
N ILE A 998 -19.64 -16.72 -17.68
CA ILE A 998 -20.54 -16.54 -16.52
C ILE A 998 -21.55 -15.42 -16.77
N ALA A 999 -21.10 -14.29 -17.31
CA ALA A 999 -21.92 -13.12 -17.55
C ALA A 999 -21.30 -12.24 -18.66
N PRO A 1000 -22.11 -11.50 -19.44
CA PRO A 1000 -21.60 -10.48 -20.35
C PRO A 1000 -20.95 -9.32 -19.59
N LEU A 1001 -19.81 -8.86 -20.11
CA LEU A 1001 -19.14 -7.64 -19.66
C LEU A 1001 -19.65 -6.44 -20.46
N ILE A 1002 -20.00 -5.35 -19.77
CA ILE A 1002 -20.56 -4.13 -20.36
C ILE A 1002 -19.76 -2.93 -19.88
N GLY A 1003 -19.42 -2.03 -20.79
CA GLY A 1003 -18.76 -0.76 -20.46
C GLY A 1003 -17.55 -0.47 -21.34
N THR A 1004 -16.40 -0.18 -20.75
CA THR A 1004 -15.17 0.16 -21.48
C THR A 1004 -14.01 -0.76 -21.09
N ARG A 1005 -12.96 -0.82 -21.93
CA ARG A 1005 -11.79 -1.66 -21.65
C ARG A 1005 -11.15 -1.29 -20.31
N THR A 1006 -10.72 -2.29 -19.56
CA THR A 1006 -10.07 -2.14 -18.24
C THR A 1006 -8.63 -1.61 -18.31
N ALA A 1007 -8.01 -1.35 -17.16
CA ALA A 1007 -6.72 -0.67 -17.08
C ALA A 1007 -5.56 -1.47 -17.70
N GLY A 1008 -5.47 -2.77 -17.49
CA GLY A 1008 -4.39 -3.63 -17.96
C GLY A 1008 -3.26 -3.79 -16.97
N ALA A 1009 -3.55 -3.84 -15.67
CA ALA A 1009 -2.58 -4.08 -14.60
C ALA A 1009 -2.58 -5.56 -14.19
N GLY A 1010 -2.09 -6.43 -15.06
CA GLY A 1010 -2.28 -7.89 -14.97
C GLY A 1010 -1.22 -8.63 -14.16
N ILE A 1011 -0.19 -7.94 -13.67
CA ILE A 1011 0.94 -8.54 -12.95
C ILE A 1011 0.75 -8.31 -11.44
N TRP A 1012 0.78 -9.36 -10.63
CA TRP A 1012 0.69 -9.22 -9.18
C TRP A 1012 1.98 -8.66 -8.59
N LEU A 1013 1.85 -7.97 -7.45
CA LEU A 1013 2.95 -7.32 -6.74
C LEU A 1013 2.98 -7.77 -5.28
N SER A 1014 4.09 -7.49 -4.62
CA SER A 1014 4.19 -7.55 -3.16
C SER A 1014 4.61 -6.19 -2.58
N ASP A 1015 4.24 -5.94 -1.32
CA ASP A 1015 4.56 -4.69 -0.62
C ASP A 1015 5.88 -4.77 0.17
N ARG A 1016 6.85 -5.58 -0.30
CA ARG A 1016 8.11 -5.86 0.42
C ARG A 1016 9.31 -4.99 0.05
N ASN A 1017 9.23 -4.23 -1.06
CA ASN A 1017 10.33 -3.42 -1.59
C ASN A 1017 10.42 -2.02 -0.94
N ARG A 1018 10.78 -1.97 0.35
CA ARG A 1018 10.88 -0.74 1.16
C ARG A 1018 12.26 -0.11 1.11
N LEU A 1019 12.33 1.21 1.22
CA LEU A 1019 13.54 2.03 1.34
C LEU A 1019 13.80 2.43 2.80
N ALA A 1020 14.98 2.97 3.10
CA ALA A 1020 15.39 3.31 4.46
C ALA A 1020 14.40 4.23 5.20
N ASP A 1021 13.79 5.21 4.53
CA ASP A 1021 12.84 6.14 5.12
C ASP A 1021 11.39 5.63 5.21
N ALA A 1022 11.18 4.31 5.06
CA ALA A 1022 9.90 3.63 4.90
C ALA A 1022 9.12 3.97 3.62
N GLY A 1023 9.72 4.72 2.67
CA GLY A 1023 9.23 4.83 1.31
C GLY A 1023 9.25 3.49 0.58
N GLN A 1024 8.58 3.38 -0.56
CA GLN A 1024 8.45 2.11 -1.28
C GLN A 1024 8.60 2.29 -2.78
N VAL A 1025 9.31 1.36 -3.40
CA VAL A 1025 9.30 1.16 -4.85
C VAL A 1025 8.63 -0.17 -5.16
N ARG A 1026 7.33 -0.14 -5.39
CA ARG A 1026 6.58 -1.35 -5.72
C ARG A 1026 7.05 -1.89 -7.06
N VAL A 1027 7.27 -3.20 -7.12
CA VAL A 1027 7.72 -3.91 -8.31
C VAL A 1027 6.66 -4.95 -8.64
N ALA A 1028 6.41 -5.15 -9.94
CA ALA A 1028 5.52 -6.17 -10.44
C ALA A 1028 6.26 -7.52 -10.50
N GLU A 1029 5.79 -8.52 -9.75
CA GLU A 1029 6.59 -9.73 -9.43
C GLU A 1029 5.98 -11.03 -9.96
N SER A 1030 4.65 -11.15 -10.13
CA SER A 1030 4.02 -12.40 -10.56
C SER A 1030 3.06 -12.23 -11.73
N ALA A 1031 3.49 -12.67 -12.92
CA ALA A 1031 2.75 -12.52 -14.15
C ALA A 1031 1.54 -13.45 -14.27
N GLN A 1032 0.48 -12.95 -14.91
CA GLN A 1032 -0.68 -13.75 -15.27
C GLN A 1032 -0.59 -14.28 -16.70
N TYR A 1033 -0.97 -15.56 -16.86
CA TYR A 1033 -1.05 -16.24 -18.15
C TYR A 1033 -2.45 -16.86 -18.32
N SER A 1034 -2.92 -16.96 -19.56
CA SER A 1034 -4.04 -17.84 -19.88
C SER A 1034 -3.64 -19.31 -19.74
N ILE A 1035 -4.62 -20.20 -19.73
CA ILE A 1035 -4.41 -21.64 -19.48
C ILE A 1035 -3.50 -22.33 -20.51
N ASP A 1036 -3.39 -21.76 -21.71
CA ASP A 1036 -2.50 -22.20 -22.78
C ASP A 1036 -1.08 -21.59 -22.70
N GLY A 1037 -0.82 -20.77 -21.69
CA GLY A 1037 0.47 -20.14 -21.44
C GLY A 1037 0.68 -18.81 -22.16
N ALA A 1038 -0.33 -18.24 -22.83
CA ALA A 1038 -0.20 -16.92 -23.42
C ALA A 1038 -0.23 -15.83 -22.34
N TRP A 1039 0.61 -14.81 -22.50
CA TRP A 1039 0.59 -13.63 -21.64
C TRP A 1039 -0.67 -12.81 -21.89
N ILE A 1040 -1.36 -12.41 -20.83
CA ILE A 1040 -2.65 -11.71 -20.90
C ILE A 1040 -2.67 -10.47 -19.99
N LEU A 1041 -3.63 -9.58 -20.27
CA LEU A 1041 -3.98 -8.35 -19.53
C LEU A 1041 -2.94 -7.23 -19.52
N GLU A 1042 -1.70 -7.50 -19.15
CA GLU A 1042 -0.72 -6.45 -18.84
C GLU A 1042 -0.50 -5.46 -20.00
N GLY A 1043 -0.59 -4.16 -19.70
CA GLY A 1043 -0.48 -3.05 -20.65
C GLY A 1043 -1.66 -2.90 -21.62
N ARG A 1044 -2.70 -3.76 -21.54
CA ARG A 1044 -3.85 -3.78 -22.48
C ARG A 1044 -5.22 -3.80 -21.81
N GLY A 1045 -5.46 -4.69 -20.86
CA GLY A 1045 -6.74 -4.88 -20.17
C GLY A 1045 -7.75 -5.79 -20.88
N VAL A 1046 -8.89 -6.02 -20.23
CA VAL A 1046 -10.04 -6.81 -20.69
C VAL A 1046 -11.00 -5.93 -21.47
N GLY A 1047 -11.34 -6.33 -22.71
CA GLY A 1047 -12.39 -5.66 -23.48
C GLY A 1047 -13.79 -6.16 -23.09
N PRO A 1048 -14.80 -5.27 -23.06
CA PRO A 1048 -16.20 -5.66 -22.82
C PRO A 1048 -16.74 -6.52 -23.96
N ASP A 1049 -17.85 -7.22 -23.71
CA ASP A 1049 -18.66 -7.87 -24.75
C ASP A 1049 -19.59 -6.84 -25.42
N TYR A 1050 -20.06 -5.86 -24.64
CA TYR A 1050 -20.83 -4.72 -25.10
C TYR A 1050 -20.12 -3.41 -24.73
N GLU A 1051 -19.47 -2.80 -25.72
CA GLU A 1051 -18.79 -1.52 -25.53
C GLU A 1051 -19.81 -0.37 -25.42
N VAL A 1052 -19.83 0.29 -24.26
CA VAL A 1052 -20.73 1.39 -23.93
C VAL A 1052 -19.93 2.46 -23.18
N GLU A 1053 -19.88 3.66 -23.74
CA GLU A 1053 -19.19 4.80 -23.14
C GLU A 1053 -20.17 5.66 -22.33
N ASN A 1054 -19.77 6.04 -21.12
CA ASN A 1054 -20.45 7.10 -20.38
C ASN A 1054 -19.91 8.46 -20.82
N LEU A 1055 -20.67 9.16 -21.67
CA LEU A 1055 -20.23 10.42 -22.27
C LEU A 1055 -20.10 11.55 -21.21
N PRO A 1056 -19.12 12.47 -21.35
CA PRO A 1056 -18.77 13.41 -20.28
C PRO A 1056 -19.92 14.30 -19.78
N HIS A 1057 -20.63 14.97 -20.67
CA HIS A 1057 -21.69 15.90 -20.29
C HIS A 1057 -22.94 15.15 -19.86
N ALA A 1058 -23.38 14.15 -20.63
CA ALA A 1058 -24.53 13.31 -20.31
C ALA A 1058 -24.40 12.66 -18.92
N ARG A 1059 -23.24 12.08 -18.61
CA ARG A 1059 -23.00 11.45 -17.29
C ARG A 1059 -23.02 12.45 -16.15
N PHE A 1060 -22.42 13.62 -16.34
CA PHE A 1060 -22.50 14.69 -15.36
C PHE A 1060 -23.95 15.11 -15.07
N THR A 1061 -24.80 15.18 -16.10
CA THR A 1061 -26.22 15.54 -15.96
C THR A 1061 -27.12 14.43 -15.42
N GLY A 1062 -26.56 13.25 -15.10
CA GLY A 1062 -27.26 12.16 -14.40
C GLY A 1062 -27.53 10.91 -15.24
N GLU A 1063 -27.14 10.88 -16.52
CA GLU A 1063 -27.34 9.70 -17.38
C GLU A 1063 -26.22 8.67 -17.17
N ASP A 1064 -26.55 7.43 -16.77
CA ASP A 1064 -25.60 6.32 -16.74
C ASP A 1064 -25.91 5.35 -17.88
N ALA A 1065 -25.32 5.58 -19.05
CA ALA A 1065 -25.55 4.79 -20.25
C ALA A 1065 -25.13 3.32 -20.06
N GLN A 1066 -24.05 3.07 -19.31
CA GLN A 1066 -23.58 1.71 -19.02
C GLN A 1066 -24.58 0.96 -18.11
N LEU A 1067 -25.05 1.59 -17.03
CA LEU A 1067 -26.06 1.01 -16.16
C LEU A 1067 -27.38 0.76 -16.90
N GLN A 1068 -27.83 1.71 -17.72
CA GLN A 1068 -29.03 1.57 -18.54
C GLN A 1068 -28.91 0.42 -19.55
N ALA A 1069 -27.74 0.27 -20.20
CA ALA A 1069 -27.49 -0.83 -21.12
C ALA A 1069 -27.50 -2.19 -20.42
N ALA A 1070 -26.92 -2.28 -19.22
CA ALA A 1070 -26.95 -3.50 -18.41
C ALA A 1070 -28.38 -3.88 -17.99
N VAL A 1071 -29.18 -2.92 -17.50
CA VAL A 1071 -30.58 -3.18 -17.16
C VAL A 1071 -31.38 -3.63 -18.39
N ALA A 1072 -31.19 -2.96 -19.54
CA ALA A 1072 -31.89 -3.31 -20.76
C ALA A 1072 -31.53 -4.72 -21.27
N LEU A 1073 -30.25 -5.10 -21.18
CA LEU A 1073 -29.80 -6.44 -21.55
C LEU A 1073 -30.40 -7.50 -20.62
N LEU A 1074 -30.37 -7.25 -19.30
CA LEU A 1074 -30.94 -8.17 -18.32
C LEU A 1074 -32.45 -8.34 -18.51
N GLU A 1075 -33.20 -7.26 -18.71
CA GLU A 1075 -34.65 -7.35 -19.00
C GLU A 1075 -34.92 -8.17 -20.28
N GLN A 1076 -34.09 -8.02 -21.31
CA GLN A 1076 -34.18 -8.83 -22.51
C GLN A 1076 -33.92 -10.32 -22.21
N GLN A 1077 -32.89 -10.63 -21.42
CA GLN A 1077 -32.55 -12.01 -21.03
C GLN A 1077 -33.63 -12.62 -20.14
N ILE A 1078 -34.15 -11.87 -19.16
CA ILE A 1078 -35.27 -12.30 -18.30
C ILE A 1078 -36.52 -12.59 -19.12
N ALA A 1079 -36.82 -11.77 -20.14
CA ALA A 1079 -37.96 -12.00 -21.02
C ALA A 1079 -37.77 -13.23 -21.93
N ALA A 1080 -36.54 -13.48 -22.37
CA ALA A 1080 -36.21 -14.62 -23.23
C ALA A 1080 -36.13 -15.94 -22.48
N ASP A 1081 -35.60 -15.92 -21.26
CA ASP A 1081 -35.37 -17.07 -20.39
C ASP A 1081 -35.76 -16.71 -18.93
N PRO A 1082 -37.06 -16.76 -18.59
CA PRO A 1082 -37.54 -16.35 -17.28
C PRO A 1082 -37.18 -17.37 -16.20
N VAL A 1083 -36.82 -16.90 -15.01
CA VAL A 1083 -36.59 -17.75 -13.84
C VAL A 1083 -37.89 -18.45 -13.43
N LEU A 1084 -37.99 -19.75 -13.72
CA LEU A 1084 -39.20 -20.52 -13.45
C LEU A 1084 -39.40 -20.78 -11.94
N PRO A 1085 -40.64 -20.77 -11.42
CA PRO A 1085 -40.89 -21.15 -10.03
C PRO A 1085 -40.54 -22.63 -9.81
N LEU A 1086 -39.96 -22.94 -8.65
CA LEU A 1086 -39.71 -24.32 -8.24
C LEU A 1086 -41.01 -24.92 -7.72
N VAL A 1087 -41.62 -25.83 -8.48
CA VAL A 1087 -42.90 -26.46 -8.15
C VAL A 1087 -42.73 -27.96 -7.96
N PRO A 1088 -42.90 -28.51 -6.74
CA PRO A 1088 -42.82 -29.94 -6.53
C PRO A 1088 -44.00 -30.65 -7.19
N GLN A 1089 -43.76 -31.85 -7.72
CA GLN A 1089 -44.81 -32.75 -8.21
C GLN A 1089 -45.30 -33.68 -7.08
N PRO A 1090 -46.57 -34.12 -7.11
CA PRO A 1090 -47.07 -35.10 -6.13
C PRO A 1090 -46.24 -36.38 -6.14
N LEU A 1091 -46.08 -36.99 -4.97
CA LEU A 1091 -45.43 -38.29 -4.87
C LEU A 1091 -46.17 -39.33 -5.73
N PRO A 1092 -45.45 -40.14 -6.53
CA PRO A 1092 -46.03 -41.24 -7.28
C PRO A 1092 -46.80 -42.21 -6.37
N ARG A 1093 -47.78 -42.93 -6.93
CA ARG A 1093 -48.53 -43.95 -6.18
C ARG A 1093 -47.58 -45.00 -5.62
N LEU A 1094 -47.88 -45.46 -4.40
CA LEU A 1094 -47.17 -46.57 -3.76
C LEU A 1094 -46.94 -47.74 -4.74
N GLY A 1095 -45.69 -48.16 -4.89
CA GLY A 1095 -45.26 -49.16 -5.87
C GLY A 1095 -44.67 -48.58 -7.18
N THR A 1096 -44.71 -47.26 -7.38
CA THR A 1096 -44.02 -46.56 -8.47
C THR A 1096 -42.73 -45.93 -7.92
N PRO A 1097 -41.54 -46.29 -8.41
CA PRO A 1097 -40.29 -45.65 -7.98
C PRO A 1097 -40.20 -44.20 -8.50
N GLY A 1098 -39.27 -43.41 -7.95
CA GLY A 1098 -38.92 -42.10 -8.50
C GLY A 1098 -38.28 -42.20 -9.89
N ALA A 1099 -38.23 -41.08 -10.61
CA ALA A 1099 -37.50 -40.97 -11.88
C ALA A 1099 -35.98 -40.99 -11.66
N ASP A 1100 -35.23 -41.39 -12.69
CA ASP A 1100 -33.77 -41.30 -12.70
C ASP A 1100 -33.31 -39.85 -12.98
N VAL A 1101 -32.03 -39.55 -12.75
CA VAL A 1101 -31.44 -38.23 -13.00
C VAL A 1101 -31.06 -38.09 -14.47
N HIS A 1102 -31.44 -36.98 -15.09
CA HIS A 1102 -31.07 -36.60 -16.46
C HIS A 1102 -30.06 -35.43 -16.44
N ARG A 1103 -29.28 -35.26 -17.51
CA ARG A 1103 -28.44 -34.05 -17.63
C ARG A 1103 -29.36 -32.83 -17.77
N LEU A 1104 -28.92 -31.67 -17.31
CA LEU A 1104 -29.70 -30.43 -17.44
C LEU A 1104 -29.96 -30.02 -18.89
N GLU A 1105 -29.13 -30.51 -19.82
CA GLU A 1105 -29.21 -30.25 -21.26
C GLU A 1105 -30.01 -31.32 -22.05
N ASP A 1106 -30.36 -32.45 -21.42
CA ASP A 1106 -31.17 -33.53 -22.02
C ASP A 1106 -32.67 -33.26 -21.82
#